data_AF-A0A3E5I0Q7-F1
#
_entry.id   AF-A0A3E5I0Q7-F1
#
_cell.length_a   1.000
_cell.length_b   1.000
_cell.length_c   1.000
_cell.angle_alpha   90.00
_cell.angle_beta   90.00
_cell.angle_gamma   90.00
#
_symmetry.space_group_name_H-M   'P 1'
#
loop_
_entity.id
_entity.type
_entity.pdbx_description
1 polymer ?
#
loop_
_entity_poly.entity_id
_entity_poly.type
_entity_poly.pdbx_seq_one_letter_code
_entity_poly.pdbx_strand_id
1 'polypeptide(L)'
;MIDQHFINHYNKNNSDVNLIIDVMCHPKKEDARMFLCMINDVMNYYISRIDDEVRYPLLYIPASEVWAQEICIEFVTLKLSLLYNRLIQIKLRADIERACMTLPMDCSAKSKKFKQAQNNYKYSKRIYNYIKNRNIPESSINKNLIICKPFDCSVRENPYLDNYCGNEKTICDKRYAVSRADIEVGALDRPIKKNKGLCKIENMFVFLSRSANGRFSEAYSFQKPRIERLNKLGAGIQNVFYFYFSTKPYKLQRQLTWKLKNAADILHENVKEMKDFISISAEESDFIFGRIRKQNKLIIQQEGLDDFKTLVDDALDACEYNIQARNNLAVCFNEYSQNLFKNEFENSIDDIDAQYFDIFFKNIQYTWENKIFPEIMTFLNGQTKVCLILDYFMPDYYKQHIVSVFDSYGIGVITQTFKSLKYKALEGKYVSNNPSNKIIVLSYQGHYVGRPYNHYPNSFDPICLCEKQELLNIINPFVFDPYYAVHHYEYMRTLRNILSSDYRMNYVKCTVPLPERPKRKIDDSRDRSTSRSSNSHRANQNNKRYSAFTGSGKSIKLIESDYVICKENNLFSNEQIIPVSSLNSLMQESEQAFLICPLSKLQDILESILEQSEDEIKKDELYIRQDERYALTDDEVSSESELWEILLRRKVELRGADIVFAEVMEKIPYSEQIKRQSFERWYAQNNDMILPRSRRMQDALFQYLSIATPYDKIIRRKKAQKGTKTEQKNSMLRSFLCNNLFSDDYKQAFERLSDGMKDMFGIDNHDDLEALIDLLKKEIDYTEIKNISIYDKN
;
A
#
# COMPACT_ATOMS: atom_id res chain seq x y z
N MET A 1 11.01 -12.05 11.23
CA MET A 1 12.31 -12.72 11.39
C MET A 1 13.19 -12.37 10.21
N ILE A 2 14.48 -12.16 10.43
CA ILE A 2 15.47 -11.94 9.36
C ILE A 2 15.83 -13.29 8.72
N ASP A 3 16.05 -13.29 7.40
CA ASP A 3 16.45 -14.50 6.66
C ASP A 3 17.88 -14.91 7.05
N GLN A 4 18.09 -16.19 7.34
CA GLN A 4 19.39 -16.72 7.73
C GLN A 4 20.44 -16.59 6.61
N HIS A 5 20.04 -16.65 5.34
CA HIS A 5 20.92 -16.40 4.21
C HIS A 5 21.45 -14.96 4.24
N PHE A 6 20.61 -13.99 4.58
CA PHE A 6 21.02 -12.59 4.72
C PHE A 6 22.07 -12.42 5.82
N ILE A 7 21.82 -12.99 7.01
CA ILE A 7 22.78 -12.97 8.14
C ILE A 7 24.10 -13.59 7.73
N ASN A 8 24.05 -14.82 7.20
CA ASN A 8 25.24 -15.59 6.83
C ASN A 8 26.03 -14.88 5.74
N HIS A 9 25.36 -14.17 4.82
CA HIS A 9 26.02 -13.44 3.75
C HIS A 9 26.84 -12.27 4.27
N TYR A 10 26.28 -11.42 5.14
CA TYR A 10 26.97 -10.21 5.62
C TYR A 10 27.88 -10.41 6.84
N ASN A 11 27.76 -11.54 7.53
CA ASN A 11 28.73 -11.97 8.54
C ASN A 11 30.05 -12.44 7.92
N LYS A 12 30.10 -12.75 6.61
CA LYS A 12 31.34 -13.14 5.95
C LYS A 12 32.39 -12.05 6.05
N ASN A 13 33.64 -12.49 6.09
CA ASN A 13 34.76 -11.59 6.08
C ASN A 13 34.91 -10.96 4.67
N ASN A 14 34.88 -9.63 4.57
CA ASN A 14 35.08 -8.93 3.31
C ASN A 14 36.41 -8.17 3.34
N SER A 15 37.37 -8.67 2.56
CA SER A 15 38.75 -8.17 2.58
C SER A 15 38.89 -6.73 2.08
N ASP A 16 37.99 -6.28 1.20
CA ASP A 16 38.00 -4.93 0.66
C ASP A 16 37.40 -3.96 1.68
N VAL A 17 36.28 -4.33 2.28
CA VAL A 17 35.61 -3.54 3.32
C VAL A 17 36.52 -3.34 4.52
N ASN A 18 37.15 -4.40 5.04
CA ASN A 18 38.07 -4.28 6.17
C ASN A 18 39.26 -3.35 5.86
N LEU A 19 39.82 -3.43 4.65
CA LEU A 19 40.92 -2.56 4.23
C LEU A 19 40.49 -1.09 4.22
N ILE A 20 39.30 -0.80 3.67
CA ILE A 20 38.80 0.58 3.64
C ILE A 20 38.49 1.07 5.05
N ILE A 21 37.84 0.26 5.91
CA ILE A 21 37.59 0.59 7.32
C ILE A 21 38.89 0.93 8.05
N ASP A 22 39.97 0.18 7.84
CA ASP A 22 41.26 0.45 8.46
C ASP A 22 41.75 1.86 8.14
N VAL A 23 41.63 2.31 6.90
CA VAL A 23 42.13 3.62 6.44
C VAL A 23 41.15 4.78 6.62
N MET A 24 39.87 4.51 6.87
CA MET A 24 38.86 5.54 7.16
C MET A 24 39.16 6.29 8.47
N CYS A 25 38.76 7.56 8.52
CA CYS A 25 38.89 8.42 9.70
C CYS A 25 37.57 8.62 10.45
N HIS A 26 36.44 8.20 9.89
CA HIS A 26 35.12 8.33 10.52
C HIS A 26 35.05 7.61 11.88
N PRO A 27 34.53 8.25 12.95
CA PRO A 27 34.49 7.67 14.30
C PRO A 27 33.60 6.43 14.42
N LYS A 28 32.62 6.27 13.51
CA LYS A 28 31.67 5.14 13.46
C LYS A 28 32.02 4.03 12.47
N LYS A 29 33.27 3.99 11.98
CA LYS A 29 33.70 3.05 10.94
C LYS A 29 33.57 1.57 11.32
N GLU A 30 33.83 1.23 12.58
CA GLU A 30 33.66 -0.14 13.07
C GLU A 30 32.17 -0.51 13.19
N ASP A 31 31.37 0.38 13.79
CA ASP A 31 29.91 0.23 13.93
C ASP A 31 29.20 0.07 12.56
N ALA A 32 29.79 0.61 11.49
CA ALA A 32 29.22 0.58 10.14
C ALA A 32 29.59 -0.65 9.31
N ARG A 33 30.42 -1.58 9.81
CA ARG A 33 31.02 -2.63 8.99
C ARG A 33 29.99 -3.40 8.15
N MET A 34 28.90 -3.85 8.76
CA MET A 34 27.88 -4.65 8.07
C MET A 34 27.12 -3.85 7.02
N PHE A 35 26.77 -2.60 7.34
CA PHE A 35 26.23 -1.66 6.37
C PHE A 35 27.18 -1.43 5.19
N LEU A 36 28.48 -1.26 5.43
CA LEU A 36 29.47 -1.09 4.36
C LEU A 36 29.67 -2.36 3.51
N CYS A 37 29.53 -3.55 4.09
CA CYS A 37 29.49 -4.80 3.32
C CYS A 37 28.32 -4.83 2.33
N MET A 38 27.12 -4.42 2.74
CA MET A 38 25.97 -4.31 1.85
C MET A 38 26.21 -3.32 0.71
N ILE A 39 26.71 -2.12 1.02
CA ILE A 39 27.06 -1.11 0.01
C ILE A 39 28.12 -1.67 -0.96
N ASN A 40 29.15 -2.33 -0.44
CA ASN A 40 30.20 -2.93 -1.24
C ASN A 40 29.66 -3.95 -2.24
N ASP A 41 28.76 -4.82 -1.80
CA ASP A 41 28.20 -5.90 -2.60
C ASP A 41 27.26 -5.37 -3.69
N VAL A 42 26.40 -4.40 -3.38
CA VAL A 42 25.57 -3.74 -4.39
C VAL A 42 26.45 -3.10 -5.46
N MET A 43 27.50 -2.37 -5.06
CA MET A 43 28.43 -1.77 -6.02
C MET A 43 29.09 -2.84 -6.90
N ASN A 44 29.59 -3.92 -6.31
CA ASN A 44 30.27 -4.98 -7.05
C ASN A 44 29.32 -5.67 -8.03
N TYR A 45 28.07 -5.93 -7.63
CA TYR A 45 27.06 -6.55 -8.48
C TYR A 45 26.80 -5.74 -9.76
N TYR A 46 26.64 -4.42 -9.66
CA TYR A 46 26.36 -3.58 -10.82
C TYR A 46 27.59 -3.21 -11.64
N ILE A 47 28.75 -3.00 -10.99
CA ILE A 47 30.02 -2.66 -11.69
C ILE A 47 30.55 -3.85 -12.48
N SER A 48 30.31 -5.09 -12.04
CA SER A 48 30.79 -6.31 -12.71
C SER A 48 29.91 -6.77 -13.88
N ARG A 49 28.86 -6.01 -14.23
CA ARG A 49 27.98 -6.34 -15.36
C ARG A 49 28.72 -6.24 -16.69
N ILE A 50 28.31 -7.10 -17.62
CA ILE A 50 28.92 -7.23 -18.95
C ILE A 50 28.01 -6.62 -20.03
N ASP A 51 26.77 -6.27 -19.69
CA ASP A 51 25.82 -5.71 -20.65
C ASP A 51 25.94 -4.18 -20.78
N ASP A 52 25.64 -3.65 -21.97
CA ASP A 52 25.78 -2.23 -22.31
C ASP A 52 24.58 -1.36 -21.85
N GLU A 53 23.58 -1.93 -21.18
CA GLU A 53 22.40 -1.19 -20.74
C GLU A 53 22.73 -0.33 -19.51
N VAL A 54 22.37 0.95 -19.59
CA VAL A 54 22.50 1.87 -18.45
C VAL A 54 21.55 1.43 -17.35
N ARG A 55 22.06 1.15 -16.14
CA ARG A 55 21.19 0.87 -14.99
C ARG A 55 21.19 1.95 -13.94
N TYR A 56 20.09 1.98 -13.21
CA TYR A 56 19.77 2.99 -12.22
C TYR A 56 19.48 2.32 -10.86
N PRO A 57 20.49 1.76 -10.17
CA PRO A 57 20.28 1.20 -8.84
C PRO A 57 19.79 2.30 -7.88
N LEU A 58 18.58 2.15 -7.33
CA LEU A 58 18.05 3.08 -6.34
C LEU A 58 18.05 2.41 -4.97
N LEU A 59 18.99 2.84 -4.12
CA LEU A 59 19.13 2.35 -2.77
C LEU A 59 18.37 3.26 -1.80
N TYR A 60 17.28 2.74 -1.24
CA TYR A 60 16.57 3.34 -0.13
C TYR A 60 16.99 2.65 1.17
N ILE A 61 17.67 3.36 2.06
CA ILE A 61 18.05 2.85 3.38
C ILE A 61 17.06 3.38 4.43
N PRO A 62 16.05 2.57 4.86
CA PRO A 62 15.10 2.95 5.89
C PRO A 62 15.76 3.01 7.26
N ALA A 63 15.19 3.82 8.17
CA ALA A 63 15.63 3.93 9.56
C ALA A 63 17.16 3.99 9.71
N SER A 64 17.84 4.78 8.87
CA SER A 64 19.29 4.87 8.85
C SER A 64 19.82 5.63 10.07
N GLU A 65 21.02 5.27 10.53
CA GLU A 65 21.76 6.11 11.47
C GLU A 65 22.06 7.49 10.87
N VAL A 66 22.15 8.53 11.71
CA VAL A 66 22.43 9.90 11.26
C VAL A 66 23.79 10.01 10.54
N TRP A 67 24.75 9.18 10.93
CA TRP A 67 26.09 9.11 10.35
C TRP A 67 26.20 8.22 9.10
N ALA A 68 25.13 7.49 8.74
CA ALA A 68 25.19 6.45 7.70
C ALA A 68 25.53 7.00 6.30
N GLN A 69 25.02 8.20 5.97
CA GLN A 69 25.31 8.83 4.68
C GLN A 69 26.76 9.27 4.57
N GLU A 70 27.28 9.92 5.62
CA GLU A 70 28.66 10.45 5.68
C GLU A 70 29.68 9.33 5.50
N ILE A 71 29.50 8.26 6.26
CA ILE A 71 30.40 7.11 6.22
C ILE A 71 30.33 6.36 4.89
N CYS A 72 29.14 6.32 4.26
CA CYS A 72 28.95 5.73 2.93
C CYS A 72 29.71 6.52 1.86
N ILE A 73 29.64 7.86 1.90
CA ILE A 73 30.38 8.73 0.97
C ILE A 73 31.88 8.53 1.13
N GLU A 74 32.41 8.54 2.36
CA GLU A 74 33.85 8.29 2.61
C GLU A 74 34.25 6.90 2.10
N PHE A 75 33.45 5.86 2.39
CA PHE A 75 33.69 4.50 1.94
C PHE A 75 33.71 4.38 0.41
N VAL A 76 32.67 4.88 -0.28
CA VAL A 76 32.56 4.82 -1.74
C VAL A 76 33.72 5.57 -2.39
N THR A 77 34.08 6.75 -1.85
CA THR A 77 35.21 7.55 -2.34
C THR A 77 36.53 6.77 -2.24
N LEU A 78 36.83 6.20 -1.08
CA LEU A 78 38.07 5.45 -0.85
C LEU A 78 38.10 4.14 -1.64
N LYS A 79 36.99 3.37 -1.67
CA LYS A 79 36.89 2.14 -2.45
C LYS A 79 37.20 2.40 -3.92
N LEU A 80 36.55 3.39 -4.52
CA LEU A 80 36.76 3.72 -5.92
C LEU A 80 38.16 4.32 -6.17
N SER A 81 38.69 5.12 -5.24
CA SER A 81 40.01 5.73 -5.44
C SER A 81 41.16 4.73 -5.28
N LEU A 82 41.00 3.74 -4.40
CA LEU A 82 42.08 2.82 -4.00
C LEU A 82 42.01 1.46 -4.68
N LEU A 83 40.81 0.95 -5.00
CA LEU A 83 40.62 -0.45 -5.43
C LEU A 83 40.03 -0.59 -6.84
N TYR A 84 39.44 0.46 -7.41
CA TYR A 84 38.86 0.37 -8.76
C TYR A 84 39.91 0.39 -9.87
N ASN A 85 40.98 1.18 -9.71
CA ASN A 85 42.08 1.21 -10.67
C ASN A 85 43.45 1.45 -10.03
N ARG A 86 44.51 1.10 -10.77
CA ARG A 86 45.90 1.11 -10.29
C ARG A 86 46.54 2.51 -10.21
N LEU A 87 45.86 3.59 -10.60
CA LEU A 87 46.46 4.93 -10.72
C LEU A 87 47.04 5.44 -9.40
N ILE A 88 46.25 5.36 -8.32
CA ILE A 88 46.70 5.80 -6.99
C ILE A 88 47.79 4.90 -6.43
N GLN A 89 47.71 3.59 -6.67
CA GLN A 89 48.75 2.64 -6.25
C GLN A 89 50.11 2.99 -6.87
N ILE A 90 50.14 3.31 -8.18
CA ILE A 90 51.35 3.73 -8.90
C ILE A 90 51.90 5.04 -8.36
N LYS A 91 51.02 6.04 -8.14
CA LYS A 91 51.40 7.34 -7.57
C LYS A 91 52.02 7.19 -6.18
N LEU A 92 51.36 6.47 -5.28
CA LEU A 92 51.84 6.21 -3.93
C LEU A 92 53.16 5.44 -3.91
N ARG A 93 53.32 4.46 -4.80
CA ARG A 93 54.59 3.73 -4.96
C ARG A 93 55.74 4.69 -5.28
N ALA A 94 55.56 5.56 -6.27
CA ALA A 94 56.58 6.54 -6.66
C ALA A 94 56.91 7.53 -5.53
N ASP A 95 55.90 7.97 -4.78
CA ASP A 95 56.09 8.94 -3.69
C ASP A 95 56.75 8.31 -2.46
N ILE A 96 56.45 7.05 -2.13
CA ILE A 96 56.90 6.41 -0.88
C ILE A 96 58.21 5.64 -1.03
N GLU A 97 58.43 4.95 -2.16
CA GLU A 97 59.68 4.19 -2.38
C GLU A 97 60.89 5.13 -2.54
N ARG A 98 60.68 6.39 -2.94
CA ARG A 98 61.72 7.43 -2.95
C ARG A 98 62.13 7.91 -1.55
N ALA A 99 61.42 7.52 -0.49
CA ALA A 99 61.66 7.90 0.91
C ALA A 99 61.78 9.41 1.21
N CYS A 100 61.36 10.29 0.29
CA CYS A 100 61.44 11.74 0.46
C CYS A 100 60.07 12.36 0.73
N MET A 101 59.96 13.10 1.83
CA MET A 101 58.82 13.99 2.07
C MET A 101 59.04 15.30 1.31
N THR A 102 58.16 15.63 0.37
CA THR A 102 58.24 16.90 -0.37
C THR A 102 57.69 18.02 0.50
N LEU A 103 58.52 19.00 0.85
CA LEU A 103 58.14 20.17 1.65
C LEU A 103 58.24 21.45 0.80
N PRO A 104 57.29 22.39 0.90
CA PRO A 104 57.44 23.73 0.31
C PRO A 104 58.66 24.44 0.91
N MET A 105 59.40 25.21 0.09
CA MET A 105 60.67 25.85 0.49
C MET A 105 60.58 26.72 1.75
N ASP A 106 59.39 27.23 2.08
CA ASP A 106 59.18 28.16 3.20
C ASP A 106 58.70 27.48 4.51
N CYS A 107 58.78 26.15 4.60
CA CYS A 107 58.24 25.40 5.76
C CYS A 107 59.29 25.13 6.85
N SER A 108 59.17 25.80 8.00
CA SER A 108 59.92 25.44 9.20
C SER A 108 59.37 24.17 9.87
N ALA A 109 60.24 23.41 10.56
CA ALA A 109 59.89 22.15 11.23
C ALA A 109 58.80 22.27 12.32
N LYS A 110 58.55 23.49 12.82
CA LYS A 110 57.48 23.78 13.81
C LYS A 110 56.18 24.29 13.17
N SER A 111 56.16 24.55 11.86
CA SER A 111 55.01 25.13 11.18
C SER A 111 53.81 24.16 11.12
N LYS A 112 52.59 24.72 11.09
CA LYS A 112 51.36 23.93 10.85
C LYS A 112 51.43 23.17 9.51
N LYS A 113 52.02 23.78 8.48
CA LYS A 113 52.20 23.19 7.15
C LYS A 113 53.11 21.95 7.20
N PHE A 114 54.21 22.00 7.95
CA PHE A 114 55.08 20.84 8.16
C PHE A 114 54.34 19.69 8.85
N LYS A 115 53.60 19.98 9.94
CA LYS A 115 52.79 18.96 10.64
C LYS A 115 51.74 18.33 9.72
N GLN A 116 51.09 19.13 8.87
CA GLN A 116 50.12 18.63 7.89
C GLN A 116 50.79 17.74 6.84
N ALA A 117 51.92 18.15 6.27
CA ALA A 117 52.68 17.34 5.31
C ALA A 117 53.16 16.02 5.92
N GLN A 118 53.64 16.05 7.17
CA GLN A 118 54.05 14.86 7.90
C GLN A 118 52.87 13.89 8.14
N ASN A 119 51.72 14.42 8.52
CA ASN A 119 50.50 13.64 8.70
C ASN A 119 50.00 13.04 7.38
N ASN A 120 50.00 13.81 6.29
CA ASN A 120 49.66 13.34 4.95
C ASN A 120 50.60 12.20 4.50
N TYR A 121 51.91 12.35 4.72
CA TYR A 121 52.88 11.31 4.38
C TYR A 121 52.67 10.04 5.21
N LYS A 122 52.43 10.15 6.52
CA LYS A 122 52.10 9.00 7.39
C LYS A 122 50.84 8.28 6.90
N TYR A 123 49.79 9.03 6.56
CA TYR A 123 48.55 8.47 6.03
C TYR A 123 48.74 7.78 4.68
N SER A 124 49.48 8.41 3.76
CA SER A 124 49.82 7.86 2.45
C SER A 124 50.64 6.58 2.56
N LYS A 125 51.66 6.57 3.44
CA LYS A 125 52.49 5.38 3.73
C LYS A 125 51.65 4.23 4.28
N ARG A 126 50.68 4.55 5.15
CA ARG A 126 49.73 3.57 5.67
C ARG A 126 48.90 2.96 4.54
N ILE A 127 48.27 3.78 3.70
CA ILE A 127 47.47 3.30 2.56
C ILE A 127 48.31 2.42 1.63
N TYR A 128 49.49 2.88 1.22
CA TYR A 128 50.37 2.14 0.32
C TYR A 128 50.70 0.74 0.85
N ASN A 129 51.00 0.62 2.14
CA ASN A 129 51.28 -0.67 2.76
C ASN A 129 50.11 -1.65 2.69
N TYR A 130 48.86 -1.16 2.74
CA TYR A 130 47.66 -2.00 2.58
C TYR A 130 47.42 -2.42 1.13
N ILE A 131 47.71 -1.55 0.16
CA ILE A 131 47.35 -1.80 -1.24
C ILE A 131 48.49 -2.34 -2.11
N LYS A 132 49.77 -2.22 -1.72
CA LYS A 132 50.94 -2.53 -2.57
C LYS A 132 50.96 -3.95 -3.15
N ASN A 133 50.42 -4.93 -2.44
CA ASN A 133 50.39 -6.34 -2.85
C ASN A 133 49.04 -6.78 -3.44
N ARG A 134 48.08 -5.86 -3.58
CA ARG A 134 46.75 -6.18 -4.15
C ARG A 134 46.82 -6.20 -5.67
N ASN A 135 46.14 -7.17 -6.26
CA ASN A 135 45.92 -7.25 -7.70
C ASN A 135 44.77 -6.30 -8.09
N ILE A 136 45.11 -5.06 -8.40
CA ILE A 136 44.16 -4.02 -8.82
C ILE A 136 44.16 -3.95 -10.35
N PRO A 137 43.01 -3.92 -11.03
CA PRO A 137 42.93 -3.90 -12.49
C PRO A 137 43.78 -2.79 -13.13
N GLU A 138 44.49 -3.14 -14.20
CA GLU A 138 45.17 -2.18 -15.07
C GLU A 138 44.16 -1.51 -16.00
N SER A 139 44.32 -0.20 -16.19
CA SER A 139 43.26 0.78 -16.47
C SER A 139 42.26 0.44 -17.60
N SER A 140 40.98 0.70 -17.33
CA SER A 140 40.15 1.49 -18.26
C SER A 140 40.40 2.98 -17.97
N ILE A 141 40.38 3.86 -18.97
CA ILE A 141 40.53 5.33 -18.81
C ILE A 141 39.27 5.94 -18.14
N ASN A 142 38.37 5.08 -17.65
CA ASN A 142 37.05 5.44 -17.20
C ASN A 142 37.09 5.93 -15.76
N LYS A 143 36.21 6.90 -15.49
CA LYS A 143 36.12 7.61 -14.22
C LYS A 143 34.83 7.28 -13.50
N ASN A 144 34.86 7.53 -12.21
CA ASN A 144 33.69 7.53 -11.34
C ASN A 144 33.40 8.96 -10.86
N LEU A 145 32.12 9.33 -10.84
CA LEU A 145 31.67 10.65 -10.39
C LEU A 145 30.77 10.49 -9.17
N ILE A 146 31.14 11.16 -8.08
CA ILE A 146 30.37 11.19 -6.83
C ILE A 146 29.71 12.57 -6.72
N ILE A 147 28.38 12.58 -6.70
CA ILE A 147 27.56 13.78 -6.53
C ILE A 147 27.08 13.81 -5.08
N CYS A 148 27.56 14.80 -4.34
CA CYS A 148 27.16 15.04 -2.96
C CYS A 148 27.35 16.51 -2.60
N LYS A 149 26.42 17.09 -1.83
CA LYS A 149 26.59 18.44 -1.29
C LYS A 149 27.74 18.48 -0.27
N PRO A 150 28.45 19.61 -0.11
CA PRO A 150 29.35 19.83 1.02
C PRO A 150 28.55 19.59 2.30
N PHE A 151 29.15 18.87 3.23
CA PHE A 151 28.49 18.39 4.41
C PHE A 151 28.06 19.54 5.36
N ASP A 152 26.78 19.59 5.75
CA ASP A 152 26.35 20.25 6.98
C ASP A 152 26.63 19.29 8.16
N CYS A 153 27.90 19.07 8.52
CA CYS A 153 28.27 18.09 9.54
C CYS A 153 28.63 18.68 10.90
N SER A 154 28.13 18.00 11.93
CA SER A 154 28.58 18.05 13.33
C SER A 154 29.88 17.25 13.57
N VAL A 155 30.38 16.52 12.57
CA VAL A 155 31.61 15.70 12.60
C VAL A 155 32.63 16.21 11.57
N ARG A 156 33.93 16.21 11.89
CA ARG A 156 34.99 16.68 10.97
C ARG A 156 35.21 15.69 9.81
N GLU A 157 35.20 16.20 8.57
CA GLU A 157 35.57 15.43 7.37
C GLU A 157 36.97 14.80 7.49
N ASN A 158 37.18 13.66 6.83
CA ASN A 158 38.50 13.06 6.68
C ASN A 158 39.41 14.03 5.90
N PRO A 159 40.45 14.60 6.54
CA PRO A 159 41.23 15.70 5.97
C PRO A 159 42.16 15.25 4.82
N TYR A 160 42.22 13.94 4.54
CA TYR A 160 43.10 13.37 3.54
C TYR A 160 42.38 12.96 2.25
N LEU A 161 41.04 12.96 2.21
CA LEU A 161 40.26 12.46 1.08
C LEU A 161 40.62 13.16 -0.24
N ASP A 162 40.77 14.48 -0.21
CA ASP A 162 41.06 15.30 -1.40
C ASP A 162 42.45 14.99 -2.02
N ASN A 163 43.32 14.24 -1.34
CA ASN A 163 44.57 13.75 -1.93
C ASN A 163 44.34 12.63 -2.97
N TYR A 164 43.19 11.95 -2.89
CA TYR A 164 42.87 10.74 -3.65
C TYR A 164 41.69 10.91 -4.59
N CYS A 165 40.87 11.96 -4.42
CA CYS A 165 39.78 12.30 -5.32
C CYS A 165 39.95 13.69 -5.93
N GLY A 166 39.45 13.86 -7.16
CA GLY A 166 39.36 15.15 -7.82
C GLY A 166 38.11 15.94 -7.40
N ASN A 167 38.05 17.20 -7.82
CA ASN A 167 36.88 18.07 -7.68
C ASN A 167 36.16 18.31 -9.03
N GLU A 168 35.16 19.17 -9.04
CA GLU A 168 34.37 19.58 -10.22
C GLU A 168 35.19 20.00 -11.44
N LYS A 169 36.32 20.67 -11.24
CA LYS A 169 37.19 21.13 -12.34
C LYS A 169 37.98 19.99 -12.98
N THR A 170 38.05 18.85 -12.29
CA THR A 170 38.86 17.68 -12.67
C THR A 170 38.02 16.49 -13.14
N ILE A 171 36.72 16.68 -13.41
CA ILE A 171 35.80 15.61 -13.84
C ILE A 171 36.33 14.87 -15.08
N CYS A 172 36.99 15.56 -16.03
CA CYS A 172 37.62 14.92 -17.20
C CYS A 172 39.15 14.78 -17.09
N ASP A 173 39.75 15.02 -15.92
CA ASP A 173 41.22 14.96 -15.72
C ASP A 173 41.70 13.53 -15.41
N LYS A 174 42.46 12.92 -16.32
CA LYS A 174 42.94 11.53 -16.21
C LYS A 174 43.81 11.24 -14.97
N ARG A 175 44.29 12.27 -14.24
CA ARG A 175 45.06 12.09 -13.01
C ARG A 175 44.25 11.52 -11.84
N TYR A 176 42.92 11.65 -11.88
CA TYR A 176 42.03 11.19 -10.82
C TYR A 176 41.01 10.18 -11.36
N ALA A 177 40.99 8.99 -10.78
CA ALA A 177 39.99 7.95 -11.08
C ALA A 177 38.57 8.32 -10.62
N VAL A 178 38.49 9.16 -9.58
CA VAL A 178 37.26 9.57 -8.92
C VAL A 178 37.21 11.09 -8.85
N SER A 179 36.04 11.67 -9.05
CA SER A 179 35.81 13.10 -8.78
C SER A 179 34.57 13.27 -7.91
N ARG A 180 34.67 14.15 -6.91
CA ARG A 180 33.58 14.54 -6.01
C ARG A 180 33.11 15.95 -6.39
N ALA A 181 31.80 16.14 -6.48
CA ALA A 181 31.22 17.38 -6.98
C ALA A 181 29.85 17.68 -6.36
N ASP A 182 29.54 18.96 -6.16
CA ASP A 182 28.19 19.45 -5.86
C ASP A 182 27.68 20.25 -7.06
N ILE A 183 27.19 19.52 -8.06
CA ILE A 183 26.77 20.09 -9.33
C ILE A 183 25.45 19.51 -9.80
N GLU A 184 24.73 20.29 -10.58
CA GLU A 184 23.60 19.80 -11.38
C GLU A 184 24.09 19.12 -12.65
N VAL A 185 23.27 18.20 -13.19
CA VAL A 185 23.62 17.47 -14.43
C VAL A 185 23.95 18.39 -15.60
N GLY A 186 23.30 19.56 -15.71
CA GLY A 186 23.49 20.49 -16.83
C GLY A 186 24.90 21.09 -16.87
N ALA A 187 25.58 21.15 -15.73
CA ALA A 187 26.97 21.59 -15.65
C ALA A 187 27.96 20.60 -16.30
N LEU A 188 27.54 19.33 -16.51
CA LEU A 188 28.35 18.28 -17.14
C LEU A 188 28.39 18.36 -18.67
N ASP A 189 27.40 18.98 -19.30
CA ASP A 189 27.29 19.07 -20.77
C ASP A 189 28.57 19.65 -21.41
N ARG A 190 29.05 20.79 -20.89
CA ARG A 190 30.20 21.51 -21.45
C ARG A 190 31.51 20.74 -21.27
N PRO A 191 31.87 20.24 -20.06
CA PRO A 191 33.04 19.38 -19.86
C PRO A 191 33.04 18.14 -20.77
N ILE A 192 31.92 17.42 -20.84
CA ILE A 192 31.80 16.18 -21.64
C ILE A 192 31.94 16.47 -23.13
N LYS A 193 31.26 17.51 -23.65
CA LYS A 193 31.41 17.94 -25.06
C LYS A 193 32.85 18.33 -25.40
N LYS A 194 33.52 19.09 -24.54
CA LYS A 194 34.93 19.50 -24.76
C LYS A 194 35.90 18.32 -24.74
N ASN A 195 35.61 17.31 -23.93
CA ASN A 195 36.44 16.12 -23.79
C ASN A 195 36.41 15.18 -25.01
N LYS A 196 35.43 15.33 -25.92
CA LYS A 196 35.30 14.54 -27.16
C LYS A 196 35.41 13.01 -26.93
N GLY A 197 34.88 12.51 -25.81
CA GLY A 197 34.91 11.09 -25.46
C GLY A 197 36.27 10.52 -25.02
N LEU A 198 37.30 11.36 -24.81
CA LEU A 198 38.66 10.91 -24.42
C LEU A 198 38.77 10.33 -23.00
N CYS A 199 37.77 10.59 -22.15
CA CYS A 199 37.66 10.10 -20.79
C CYS A 199 36.18 9.92 -20.45
N LYS A 200 35.75 8.67 -20.25
CA LYS A 200 34.34 8.34 -19.98
C LYS A 200 34.07 8.37 -18.48
N ILE A 201 32.86 8.77 -18.10
CA ILE A 201 32.35 8.62 -16.74
C ILE A 201 31.52 7.34 -16.76
N GLU A 202 32.06 6.24 -16.22
CA GLU A 202 31.42 4.93 -16.28
C GLU A 202 30.36 4.77 -15.20
N ASN A 203 30.66 5.19 -13.96
CA ASN A 203 29.72 5.07 -12.85
C ASN A 203 29.50 6.42 -12.15
N MET A 204 28.23 6.70 -11.85
CA MET A 204 27.81 7.87 -11.10
C MET A 204 27.17 7.46 -9.77
N PHE A 205 27.54 8.14 -8.68
CA PHE A 205 27.05 7.89 -7.33
C PHE A 205 26.38 9.17 -6.82
N VAL A 206 25.06 9.20 -6.80
CA VAL A 206 24.25 10.37 -6.45
C VAL A 206 23.68 10.21 -5.04
N PHE A 207 24.19 11.00 -4.10
CA PHE A 207 23.72 11.03 -2.73
C PHE A 207 22.62 12.07 -2.57
N LEU A 208 21.37 11.61 -2.39
CA LEU A 208 20.20 12.49 -2.35
C LEU A 208 20.09 13.16 -0.98
N SER A 209 20.29 14.48 -0.93
CA SER A 209 20.08 15.29 0.27
C SER A 209 18.68 15.91 0.31
N ARG A 210 18.16 16.16 1.51
CA ARG A 210 16.98 17.00 1.72
C ARG A 210 17.45 18.45 1.88
N SER A 211 16.80 19.38 1.18
CA SER A 211 16.94 20.81 1.47
C SER A 211 16.44 21.12 2.90
N ALA A 212 16.87 22.24 3.46
CA ALA A 212 16.39 22.73 4.77
C ALA A 212 14.85 22.80 4.87
N ASN A 213 14.15 22.97 3.75
CA ASN A 213 12.69 23.04 3.67
C ASN A 213 12.01 21.67 3.48
N GLY A 214 12.75 20.56 3.64
CA GLY A 214 12.22 19.20 3.57
C GLY A 214 11.85 18.71 2.17
N ARG A 215 12.01 19.54 1.13
CA ARG A 215 11.97 19.14 -0.29
C ARG A 215 13.29 18.44 -0.64
N PHE A 216 13.25 17.43 -1.48
CA PHE A 216 14.46 16.87 -2.08
C PHE A 216 15.24 18.02 -2.75
N SER A 217 16.56 18.05 -2.57
CA SER A 217 17.42 18.99 -3.30
C SER A 217 17.42 18.67 -4.80
N GLU A 218 18.28 19.31 -5.58
CA GLU A 218 18.50 19.18 -7.04
C GLU A 218 18.76 17.74 -7.57
N ALA A 219 18.51 16.70 -6.76
CA ALA A 219 18.45 15.28 -7.10
C ALA A 219 17.68 14.96 -8.39
N TYR A 220 16.60 15.70 -8.70
CA TYR A 220 15.85 15.57 -9.95
C TYR A 220 16.62 16.09 -11.18
N SER A 221 17.78 16.72 -10.99
CA SER A 221 18.61 17.12 -12.11
C SER A 221 19.24 15.90 -12.79
N PHE A 222 19.52 14.80 -12.09
CA PHE A 222 20.08 13.57 -12.66
C PHE A 222 18.97 12.57 -13.04
N GLN A 223 17.96 12.97 -13.80
CA GLN A 223 16.91 12.07 -14.29
C GLN A 223 17.36 11.22 -15.48
N LYS A 224 16.76 10.04 -15.68
CA LYS A 224 17.07 9.09 -16.78
C LYS A 224 17.18 9.77 -18.16
N PRO A 225 16.22 10.60 -18.62
CA PRO A 225 16.33 11.28 -19.93
C PRO A 225 17.55 12.20 -20.06
N ARG A 226 18.01 12.80 -18.95
CA ARG A 226 19.19 13.68 -18.95
C ARG A 226 20.48 12.88 -18.96
N ILE A 227 20.53 11.74 -18.27
CA ILE A 227 21.64 10.78 -18.33
C ILE A 227 21.78 10.21 -19.75
N GLU A 228 20.68 9.79 -20.37
CA GLU A 228 20.68 9.32 -21.76
C GLU A 228 21.19 10.38 -22.74
N ARG A 229 20.82 11.66 -22.52
CA ARG A 229 21.38 12.79 -23.28
C ARG A 229 22.90 12.92 -23.08
N LEU A 230 23.41 12.80 -21.86
CA LEU A 230 24.86 12.83 -21.61
C LEU A 230 25.58 11.67 -22.33
N ASN A 231 24.98 10.47 -22.34
CA ASN A 231 25.53 9.34 -23.08
C ASN A 231 25.55 9.57 -24.59
N LYS A 232 24.53 10.21 -25.17
CA LYS A 232 24.55 10.67 -26.57
C LYS A 232 25.68 11.67 -26.86
N LEU A 233 26.15 12.41 -25.85
CA LEU A 233 27.30 13.32 -25.95
C LEU A 233 28.66 12.61 -25.73
N GLY A 234 28.66 11.29 -25.52
CA GLY A 234 29.89 10.50 -25.32
C GLY A 234 30.35 10.38 -23.87
N ALA A 235 29.46 10.56 -22.89
CA ALA A 235 29.78 10.41 -21.46
C ALA A 235 30.22 8.97 -21.10
N GLY A 236 29.56 7.96 -21.66
CA GLY A 236 29.89 6.54 -21.44
C GLY A 236 29.45 5.98 -20.09
N ILE A 237 28.36 6.51 -19.52
CA ILE A 237 27.78 6.12 -18.24
C ILE A 237 27.07 4.78 -18.39
N GLN A 238 27.43 3.81 -17.53
CA GLN A 238 26.85 2.47 -17.45
C GLN A 238 25.97 2.31 -16.20
N ASN A 239 26.34 2.94 -15.08
CA ASN A 239 25.57 2.83 -13.84
C ASN A 239 25.37 4.20 -13.18
N VAL A 240 24.15 4.46 -12.70
CA VAL A 240 23.82 5.63 -11.88
C VAL A 240 23.18 5.17 -10.57
N PHE A 241 23.99 5.09 -9.53
CA PHE A 241 23.57 4.70 -8.19
C PHE A 241 22.95 5.89 -7.46
N TYR A 242 21.71 5.76 -7.01
CA TYR A 242 21.07 6.75 -6.14
C TYR A 242 21.04 6.21 -4.71
N PHE A 243 21.53 7.02 -3.76
CA PHE A 243 21.48 6.69 -2.35
C PHE A 243 20.54 7.64 -1.63
N TYR A 244 19.58 7.07 -0.91
CA TYR A 244 18.70 7.80 -0.02
C TYR A 244 18.73 7.21 1.39
N PHE A 245 19.07 8.06 2.36
CA PHE A 245 19.16 7.69 3.78
C PHE A 245 18.00 8.34 4.55
N SER A 246 17.14 7.51 5.14
CA SER A 246 16.01 7.99 5.93
C SER A 246 16.25 7.75 7.41
N THR A 247 16.56 8.80 8.17
CA THR A 247 16.64 8.74 9.65
C THR A 247 15.28 8.58 10.34
N LYS A 248 14.18 8.72 9.59
CA LYS A 248 12.82 8.52 10.11
C LYS A 248 12.60 7.05 10.52
N PRO A 249 11.82 6.79 11.59
CA PRO A 249 11.44 5.44 11.99
C PRO A 249 10.85 4.65 10.83
N TYR A 250 11.14 3.36 10.77
CA TYR A 250 10.75 2.49 9.67
C TYR A 250 9.24 2.55 9.43
N LYS A 251 8.86 2.71 8.16
CA LYS A 251 7.47 2.54 7.70
C LYS A 251 7.47 1.98 6.29
N LEU A 252 6.84 0.82 6.07
CA LEU A 252 6.76 0.20 4.75
C LEU A 252 6.08 1.13 3.73
N GLN A 253 4.98 1.77 4.11
CA GLN A 253 4.25 2.70 3.25
C GLN A 253 5.13 3.86 2.75
N ARG A 254 6.11 4.31 3.54
CA ARG A 254 7.02 5.38 3.12
C ARG A 254 7.96 4.91 2.01
N GLN A 255 8.45 3.67 2.11
CA GLN A 255 9.27 3.05 1.08
C GLN A 255 8.48 2.86 -0.20
N LEU A 256 7.24 2.34 -0.09
CA LEU A 256 6.35 2.19 -1.22
C LEU A 256 6.03 3.52 -1.90
N THR A 257 5.72 4.55 -1.12
CA THR A 257 5.47 5.90 -1.65
C THR A 257 6.72 6.46 -2.33
N TRP A 258 7.90 6.24 -1.76
CA TRP A 258 9.15 6.68 -2.36
C TRP A 258 9.42 5.94 -3.68
N LYS A 259 9.24 4.61 -3.73
CA LYS A 259 9.35 3.82 -4.96
C LYS A 259 8.38 4.36 -6.01
N LEU A 260 7.07 4.37 -5.72
CA LEU A 260 6.03 4.73 -6.70
C LEU A 260 6.02 6.20 -7.12
N LYS A 261 6.61 7.12 -6.33
CA LYS A 261 6.68 8.54 -6.65
C LYS A 261 8.08 8.97 -7.07
N ASN A 262 9.04 8.91 -6.14
CA ASN A 262 10.38 9.45 -6.37
C ASN A 262 11.19 8.63 -7.38
N ALA A 263 11.13 7.30 -7.33
CA ALA A 263 11.82 6.50 -8.35
C ALA A 263 11.16 6.67 -9.72
N ALA A 264 9.82 6.73 -9.78
CA ALA A 264 9.09 7.05 -11.00
C ALA A 264 9.49 8.41 -11.58
N ASP A 265 9.63 9.45 -10.74
CA ASP A 265 10.05 10.79 -11.16
C ASP A 265 11.52 10.85 -11.61
N ILE A 266 12.41 10.01 -11.05
CA ILE A 266 13.82 9.92 -11.46
C ILE A 266 13.93 9.23 -12.83
N LEU A 267 13.17 8.15 -13.02
CA LEU A 267 13.26 7.30 -14.21
C LEU A 267 12.32 7.72 -15.34
N HIS A 268 11.30 8.52 -15.05
CA HIS A 268 10.20 8.86 -15.98
C HIS A 268 9.42 7.64 -16.49
N GLU A 269 9.26 6.61 -15.64
CA GLU A 269 8.64 5.33 -16.00
C GLU A 269 7.76 4.75 -14.88
N ASN A 270 6.90 3.77 -15.20
CA ASN A 270 6.13 3.05 -14.19
C ASN A 270 7.01 2.02 -13.46
N VAL A 271 7.29 2.27 -12.19
CA VAL A 271 8.25 1.50 -11.38
C VAL A 271 7.62 0.45 -10.46
N LYS A 272 6.34 0.09 -10.66
CA LYS A 272 5.64 -0.89 -9.80
C LYS A 272 6.39 -2.23 -9.69
N GLU A 273 7.02 -2.66 -10.78
CA GLU A 273 7.76 -3.93 -10.91
C GLU A 273 9.28 -3.70 -11.09
N MET A 274 9.79 -2.54 -10.68
CA MET A 274 11.20 -2.20 -10.84
C MET A 274 12.12 -3.18 -10.10
N LYS A 275 13.11 -3.71 -10.82
CA LYS A 275 14.08 -4.70 -10.34
C LYS A 275 15.38 -4.10 -9.75
N ASP A 276 15.66 -2.83 -10.03
CA ASP A 276 16.85 -2.11 -9.53
C ASP A 276 16.57 -1.27 -8.27
N PHE A 277 15.37 -1.39 -7.68
CA PHE A 277 15.04 -0.74 -6.42
C PHE A 277 15.47 -1.61 -5.25
N ILE A 278 16.41 -1.12 -4.44
CA ILE A 278 17.06 -1.87 -3.37
C ILE A 278 16.69 -1.23 -2.04
N SER A 279 16.09 -2.03 -1.17
CA SER A 279 15.79 -1.67 0.21
C SER A 279 15.97 -2.88 1.12
N ILE A 280 15.77 -2.66 2.41
CA ILE A 280 15.90 -3.66 3.48
C ILE A 280 14.68 -3.63 4.40
N SER A 281 14.39 -4.75 5.05
CA SER A 281 13.35 -4.82 6.08
C SER A 281 13.74 -4.08 7.35
N ALA A 282 12.80 -3.96 8.30
CA ALA A 282 13.08 -3.37 9.61
C ALA A 282 14.12 -4.19 10.38
N GLU A 283 13.97 -5.52 10.37
CA GLU A 283 14.88 -6.47 11.01
C GLU A 283 16.27 -6.41 10.38
N GLU A 284 16.35 -6.32 9.06
CA GLU A 284 17.62 -6.17 8.34
C GLU A 284 18.29 -4.85 8.66
N SER A 285 17.52 -3.76 8.75
CA SER A 285 18.03 -2.46 9.19
C SER A 285 18.59 -2.52 10.60
N ASP A 286 17.91 -3.17 11.54
CA ASP A 286 18.41 -3.34 12.90
C ASP A 286 19.71 -4.15 12.91
N PHE A 287 19.77 -5.25 12.15
CA PHE A 287 20.95 -6.10 12.02
C PHE A 287 22.16 -5.36 11.44
N ILE A 288 22.03 -4.65 10.32
CA ILE A 288 23.18 -3.98 9.67
C ILE A 288 23.74 -2.80 10.48
N PHE A 289 22.94 -2.22 11.39
CA PHE A 289 23.36 -1.14 12.29
C PHE A 289 23.64 -1.63 13.72
N GLY A 290 23.61 -2.95 13.96
CA GLY A 290 23.91 -3.53 15.28
C GLY A 290 22.91 -3.13 16.38
N ARG A 291 21.64 -2.85 16.02
CA ARG A 291 20.61 -2.46 16.97
C ARG A 291 19.99 -3.68 17.63
N ILE A 292 19.80 -3.58 18.94
CA ILE A 292 19.05 -4.57 19.72
C ILE A 292 17.57 -4.22 19.63
N ARG A 293 16.77 -5.16 19.12
CA ARG A 293 15.31 -4.99 19.04
C ARG A 293 14.71 -5.10 20.44
N LYS A 294 13.99 -4.05 20.84
CA LYS A 294 13.32 -3.94 22.16
C LYS A 294 11.80 -4.15 22.06
N GLN A 295 11.37 -4.89 21.05
CA GLN A 295 9.96 -5.12 20.74
C GLN A 295 9.72 -6.59 20.52
N ASN A 296 8.89 -7.16 21.36
CA ASN A 296 8.48 -8.56 21.29
C ASN A 296 7.06 -8.63 20.75
N LYS A 297 6.78 -9.64 19.94
CA LYS A 297 5.46 -9.91 19.39
C LYS A 297 5.01 -11.29 19.83
N LEU A 298 3.98 -11.35 20.66
CA LEU A 298 3.33 -12.59 21.07
C LEU A 298 2.12 -12.82 20.16
N ILE A 299 2.18 -13.85 19.32
CA ILE A 299 1.06 -14.28 18.48
C ILE A 299 0.49 -15.53 19.11
N ILE A 300 -0.77 -15.48 19.56
CA ILE A 300 -1.42 -16.64 20.17
C ILE A 300 -1.74 -17.68 19.08
N GLN A 301 -1.14 -18.86 19.18
CA GLN A 301 -1.45 -20.01 18.33
C GLN A 301 -2.19 -21.09 19.17
N GLN A 302 -3.27 -21.66 18.61
CA GLN A 302 -4.06 -22.77 19.18
C GLN A 302 -4.50 -23.76 18.10
N GLU A 303 -4.64 -25.04 18.46
CA GLU A 303 -5.23 -26.09 17.62
C GLU A 303 -6.78 -25.96 17.62
N GLY A 304 -7.45 -26.31 16.52
CA GLY A 304 -8.92 -26.15 16.38
C GLY A 304 -9.39 -24.73 16.02
N LEU A 305 -8.47 -23.89 15.54
CA LEU A 305 -8.69 -22.46 15.29
C LEU A 305 -9.78 -22.19 14.22
N ASP A 306 -9.96 -23.07 13.24
CA ASP A 306 -10.81 -22.76 12.08
C ASP A 306 -12.32 -22.91 12.36
N ASP A 307 -12.72 -23.91 13.16
CA ASP A 307 -14.11 -24.08 13.60
C ASP A 307 -14.51 -22.93 14.53
N PHE A 308 -13.62 -22.56 15.45
CA PHE A 308 -13.84 -21.49 16.40
C PHE A 308 -13.82 -20.09 15.77
N LYS A 309 -12.96 -19.84 14.77
CA LYS A 309 -12.97 -18.62 13.96
C LYS A 309 -14.31 -18.45 13.24
N THR A 310 -14.81 -19.51 12.62
CA THR A 310 -16.09 -19.49 11.90
C THR A 310 -17.21 -19.08 12.87
N LEU A 311 -17.22 -19.67 14.07
CA LEU A 311 -18.18 -19.31 15.11
C LEU A 311 -18.08 -17.84 15.58
N VAL A 312 -16.86 -17.31 15.80
CA VAL A 312 -16.68 -15.89 16.19
C VAL A 312 -17.11 -14.94 15.07
N ASP A 313 -16.80 -15.29 13.82
CA ASP A 313 -17.18 -14.51 12.65
C ASP A 313 -18.70 -14.48 12.49
N ASP A 314 -19.35 -15.65 12.50
CA ASP A 314 -20.81 -15.77 12.44
C ASP A 314 -21.46 -15.01 13.61
N ALA A 315 -20.85 -15.05 14.80
CA ALA A 315 -21.35 -14.38 15.98
C ALA A 315 -21.20 -12.84 15.96
N LEU A 316 -20.17 -12.31 15.28
CA LEU A 316 -19.85 -10.89 15.31
C LEU A 316 -20.14 -10.16 14.00
N ASP A 317 -20.48 -10.88 12.92
CA ASP A 317 -20.88 -10.32 11.63
C ASP A 317 -22.26 -9.64 11.68
N ALA A 318 -23.11 -10.02 12.64
CA ALA A 318 -24.37 -9.33 12.93
C ALA A 318 -24.18 -7.95 13.59
N CYS A 319 -23.03 -7.70 14.22
CA CYS A 319 -22.74 -6.42 14.86
C CYS A 319 -22.49 -5.33 13.82
N GLU A 320 -23.23 -4.22 13.91
CA GLU A 320 -23.07 -3.04 13.04
C GLU A 320 -21.61 -2.53 12.98
N TYR A 321 -20.85 -2.74 14.05
CA TYR A 321 -19.44 -2.36 14.17
C TYR A 321 -18.53 -3.48 14.75
N ASN A 322 -18.24 -4.48 13.93
CA ASN A 322 -17.53 -5.71 14.33
C ASN A 322 -16.09 -5.52 14.86
N ILE A 323 -15.37 -4.47 14.48
CA ILE A 323 -13.98 -4.22 14.95
C ILE A 323 -13.95 -3.83 16.43
N GLN A 324 -14.93 -3.06 16.93
CA GLN A 324 -14.99 -2.69 18.36
C GLN A 324 -15.39 -3.91 19.19
N ALA A 325 -16.37 -4.69 18.73
CA ALA A 325 -16.78 -5.91 19.39
C ALA A 325 -15.59 -6.86 19.57
N ARG A 326 -14.78 -7.07 18.53
CA ARG A 326 -13.55 -7.88 18.62
C ARG A 326 -12.53 -7.31 19.61
N ASN A 327 -12.31 -6.00 19.63
CA ASN A 327 -11.39 -5.38 20.59
C ASN A 327 -11.86 -5.51 22.05
N ASN A 328 -13.17 -5.40 22.30
CA ASN A 328 -13.76 -5.60 23.63
C ASN A 328 -13.71 -7.08 24.03
N LEU A 329 -14.00 -8.00 23.10
CA LEU A 329 -13.93 -9.45 23.34
C LEU A 329 -12.51 -9.90 23.71
N ALA A 330 -11.49 -9.32 23.08
CA ALA A 330 -10.08 -9.65 23.35
C ALA A 330 -9.63 -9.34 24.79
N VAL A 331 -10.37 -8.51 25.53
CA VAL A 331 -10.08 -8.13 26.92
C VAL A 331 -11.05 -8.74 27.95
N CYS A 332 -11.88 -9.71 27.54
CA CYS A 332 -12.83 -10.43 28.41
C CYS A 332 -12.15 -11.51 29.28
N PHE A 333 -11.17 -11.10 30.09
CA PHE A 333 -10.31 -12.00 30.87
C PHE A 333 -11.02 -12.81 31.97
N ASN A 334 -12.13 -12.31 32.52
CA ASN A 334 -12.83 -12.94 33.65
C ASN A 334 -14.35 -12.73 33.57
N GLU A 335 -15.09 -13.40 34.45
CA GLU A 335 -16.56 -13.38 34.47
C GLU A 335 -17.14 -11.95 34.44
N TYR A 336 -16.52 -11.00 35.13
CA TYR A 336 -16.98 -9.61 35.13
C TYR A 336 -16.90 -8.96 33.74
N SER A 337 -15.75 -9.03 33.05
CA SER A 337 -15.64 -8.46 31.70
C SER A 337 -16.38 -9.25 30.64
N GLN A 338 -16.65 -10.53 30.88
CA GLN A 338 -17.52 -11.36 30.05
C GLN A 338 -18.98 -10.92 30.17
N ASN A 339 -19.47 -10.65 31.39
CA ASN A 339 -20.82 -10.14 31.61
C ASN A 339 -21.00 -8.72 31.06
N LEU A 340 -19.99 -7.86 31.16
CA LEU A 340 -20.01 -6.56 30.49
C LEU A 340 -20.18 -6.70 28.97
N PHE A 341 -19.52 -7.69 28.37
CA PHE A 341 -19.62 -7.94 26.94
C PHE A 341 -20.99 -8.47 26.55
N LYS A 342 -21.53 -9.43 27.31
CA LYS A 342 -22.89 -9.93 27.13
C LYS A 342 -23.88 -8.76 27.12
N ASN A 343 -23.90 -7.95 28.18
CA ASN A 343 -24.86 -6.84 28.31
C ASN A 343 -24.76 -5.78 27.19
N GLU A 344 -23.57 -5.52 26.64
CA GLU A 344 -23.37 -4.53 25.58
C GLU A 344 -23.88 -5.03 24.21
N PHE A 345 -23.79 -6.34 23.96
CA PHE A 345 -24.07 -6.94 22.65
C PHE A 345 -25.33 -7.82 22.62
N GLU A 346 -25.97 -8.11 23.75
CA GLU A 346 -27.19 -8.94 23.88
C GLU A 346 -28.38 -8.43 23.05
N ASN A 347 -28.52 -7.10 22.88
CA ASN A 347 -29.59 -6.49 22.07
C ASN A 347 -29.25 -6.35 20.58
N SER A 348 -28.01 -6.61 20.18
CA SER A 348 -27.54 -6.46 18.77
C SER A 348 -27.42 -7.82 18.07
N ILE A 349 -27.73 -8.89 18.79
CA ILE A 349 -27.41 -10.28 18.46
C ILE A 349 -28.69 -11.09 18.71
N ASP A 350 -29.71 -10.86 17.88
CA ASP A 350 -31.04 -11.48 18.07
C ASP A 350 -31.06 -13.01 17.77
N ASP A 351 -30.02 -13.56 17.11
CA ASP A 351 -30.01 -14.92 16.53
C ASP A 351 -28.85 -15.84 16.99
N ILE A 352 -28.05 -15.47 17.99
CA ILE A 352 -26.87 -16.27 18.40
C ILE A 352 -27.18 -17.03 19.68
N ASP A 353 -27.10 -18.37 19.62
CA ASP A 353 -27.30 -19.25 20.77
C ASP A 353 -26.34 -18.86 21.91
N ALA A 354 -26.88 -18.56 23.09
CA ALA A 354 -26.12 -18.09 24.26
C ALA A 354 -24.96 -19.05 24.63
N GLN A 355 -25.07 -20.31 24.24
CA GLN A 355 -24.05 -21.35 24.39
C GLN A 355 -22.73 -21.03 23.66
N TYR A 356 -22.76 -20.27 22.56
CA TYR A 356 -21.54 -19.88 21.84
C TYR A 356 -20.67 -18.91 22.64
N PHE A 357 -21.29 -17.98 23.37
CA PHE A 357 -20.56 -17.04 24.23
C PHE A 357 -19.78 -17.74 25.33
N ASP A 358 -20.35 -18.78 25.93
CA ASP A 358 -19.68 -19.52 26.99
C ASP A 358 -18.43 -20.26 26.48
N ILE A 359 -18.46 -20.76 25.24
CA ILE A 359 -17.29 -21.34 24.57
C ILE A 359 -16.23 -20.25 24.29
N PHE A 360 -16.64 -19.08 23.79
CA PHE A 360 -15.73 -17.95 23.53
C PHE A 360 -14.99 -17.52 24.81
N PHE A 361 -15.75 -17.29 25.87
CA PHE A 361 -15.25 -16.79 27.14
C PHE A 361 -14.33 -17.77 27.84
N LYS A 362 -14.67 -19.06 27.84
CA LYS A 362 -13.79 -20.10 28.39
C LYS A 362 -12.43 -20.13 27.68
N ASN A 363 -12.41 -20.01 26.35
CA ASN A 363 -11.18 -19.99 25.57
C ASN A 363 -10.37 -18.70 25.77
N ILE A 364 -11.02 -17.53 25.86
CA ILE A 364 -10.36 -16.24 26.16
C ILE A 364 -9.70 -16.31 27.54
N GLN A 365 -10.44 -16.74 28.55
CA GLN A 365 -9.94 -16.86 29.91
C GLN A 365 -8.77 -17.84 29.99
N TYR A 366 -8.90 -19.03 29.40
CA TYR A 366 -7.81 -20.01 29.35
C TYR A 366 -6.56 -19.44 28.66
N THR A 367 -6.74 -18.73 27.54
CA THR A 367 -5.64 -18.07 26.81
C THR A 367 -4.98 -16.99 27.65
N TRP A 368 -5.76 -16.19 28.36
CA TRP A 368 -5.26 -15.16 29.25
C TRP A 368 -4.40 -15.77 30.36
N GLU A 369 -4.95 -16.71 31.11
CA GLU A 369 -4.31 -17.30 32.29
C GLU A 369 -3.05 -18.11 31.94
N ASN A 370 -3.08 -18.88 30.84
CA ASN A 370 -2.02 -19.85 30.53
C ASN A 370 -1.02 -19.37 29.49
N LYS A 371 -1.34 -18.34 28.68
CA LYS A 371 -0.46 -17.87 27.59
C LYS A 371 -0.11 -16.39 27.69
N ILE A 372 -1.10 -15.51 27.82
CA ILE A 372 -0.86 -14.06 27.77
C ILE A 372 -0.25 -13.54 29.07
N PHE A 373 -0.87 -13.84 30.21
CA PHE A 373 -0.46 -13.30 31.50
C PHE A 373 0.95 -13.75 31.92
N PRO A 374 1.36 -15.03 31.75
CA PRO A 374 2.74 -15.45 32.05
C PRO A 374 3.80 -14.72 31.22
N GLU A 375 3.52 -14.44 29.94
CA GLU A 375 4.40 -13.67 29.05
C GLU A 375 4.48 -12.20 29.47
N ILE A 376 3.37 -11.61 29.92
CA ILE A 376 3.36 -10.27 30.50
C ILE A 376 4.24 -10.21 31.75
N MET A 377 4.12 -11.17 32.65
CA MET A 377 4.93 -11.20 33.88
C MET A 377 6.43 -11.36 33.59
N THR A 378 6.77 -12.22 32.64
CA THR A 378 8.15 -12.38 32.13
C THR A 378 8.66 -11.07 31.54
N PHE A 379 7.85 -10.40 30.70
CA PHE A 379 8.19 -9.12 30.09
C PHE A 379 8.36 -7.99 31.11
N LEU A 380 7.54 -7.92 32.15
CA LEU A 380 7.65 -6.90 33.18
C LEU A 380 8.95 -7.04 33.99
N ASN A 381 9.46 -8.27 34.17
CA ASN A 381 10.74 -8.55 34.83
C ASN A 381 10.90 -7.79 36.17
N GLY A 382 9.88 -7.89 37.04
CA GLY A 382 9.84 -7.25 38.35
C GLY A 382 9.47 -5.76 38.37
N GLN A 383 9.14 -5.15 37.22
CA GLN A 383 8.60 -3.79 37.17
C GLN A 383 7.14 -3.73 37.64
N THR A 384 6.79 -2.72 38.44
CA THR A 384 5.45 -2.53 39.01
C THR A 384 4.62 -1.47 38.29
N LYS A 385 5.12 -0.91 37.18
CA LYS A 385 4.39 0.10 36.39
C LYS A 385 4.45 -0.23 34.90
N VAL A 386 3.30 -0.15 34.24
CA VAL A 386 3.17 -0.45 32.81
C VAL A 386 2.18 0.48 32.12
N CYS A 387 2.43 0.76 30.84
CA CYS A 387 1.45 1.42 29.98
C CYS A 387 0.73 0.38 29.12
N LEU A 388 -0.60 0.37 29.17
CA LEU A 388 -1.44 -0.45 28.30
C LEU A 388 -1.97 0.40 27.14
N ILE A 389 -1.78 -0.08 25.92
CA ILE A 389 -2.35 0.52 24.71
C ILE A 389 -3.66 -0.20 24.37
N LEU A 390 -4.75 0.52 24.59
CA LEU A 390 -6.12 0.07 24.37
C LEU A 390 -6.76 0.83 23.21
N ASP A 391 -7.89 0.31 22.72
CA ASP A 391 -8.64 0.96 21.67
C ASP A 391 -9.19 2.33 22.11
N TYR A 392 -9.29 3.26 21.17
CA TYR A 392 -9.77 4.62 21.45
C TYR A 392 -11.25 4.65 21.85
N PHE A 393 -12.06 3.78 21.25
CA PHE A 393 -13.51 3.75 21.47
C PHE A 393 -13.93 2.75 22.55
N MET A 394 -12.97 2.03 23.14
CA MET A 394 -13.23 1.17 24.30
C MET A 394 -13.89 1.99 25.42
N PRO A 395 -15.05 1.55 25.95
CA PRO A 395 -15.73 2.25 27.03
C PRO A 395 -14.86 2.37 28.29
N ASP A 396 -15.06 3.45 29.07
CA ASP A 396 -14.20 3.72 30.23
C ASP A 396 -14.35 2.68 31.35
N TYR A 397 -15.52 2.06 31.49
CA TYR A 397 -15.73 0.97 32.45
C TYR A 397 -14.87 -0.26 32.13
N TYR A 398 -14.68 -0.60 30.85
CA TYR A 398 -13.74 -1.65 30.43
C TYR A 398 -12.30 -1.29 30.82
N LYS A 399 -11.88 -0.04 30.56
CA LYS A 399 -10.53 0.42 30.90
C LYS A 399 -10.29 0.35 32.42
N GLN A 400 -11.25 0.79 33.22
CA GLN A 400 -11.18 0.73 34.68
C GLN A 400 -11.10 -0.70 35.19
N HIS A 401 -11.87 -1.61 34.60
CA HIS A 401 -11.81 -3.04 34.95
C HIS A 401 -10.44 -3.63 34.64
N ILE A 402 -9.89 -3.40 33.44
CA ILE A 402 -8.55 -3.88 33.06
C ILE A 402 -7.50 -3.37 34.05
N VAL A 403 -7.57 -2.09 34.43
CA VAL A 403 -6.68 -1.51 35.46
C VAL A 403 -6.82 -2.29 36.78
N SER A 404 -8.05 -2.55 37.23
CA SER A 404 -8.29 -3.31 38.47
C SER A 404 -7.73 -4.73 38.43
N VAL A 405 -7.78 -5.40 37.27
CA VAL A 405 -7.21 -6.74 37.09
C VAL A 405 -5.70 -6.71 37.32
N PHE A 406 -4.99 -5.75 36.73
CA PHE A 406 -3.53 -5.62 36.93
C PHE A 406 -3.16 -5.15 38.34
N ASP A 407 -3.97 -4.26 38.92
CA ASP A 407 -3.79 -3.79 40.31
C ASP A 407 -3.91 -4.96 41.30
N SER A 408 -4.77 -5.95 41.03
CA SER A 408 -4.87 -7.16 41.86
C SER A 408 -3.57 -7.99 41.92
N TYR A 409 -2.69 -7.83 40.93
CA TYR A 409 -1.35 -8.42 40.90
C TYR A 409 -0.24 -7.46 41.35
N GLY A 410 -0.60 -6.28 41.90
CA GLY A 410 0.36 -5.26 42.35
C GLY A 410 1.04 -4.47 41.22
N ILE A 411 0.42 -4.43 40.04
CA ILE A 411 0.96 -3.74 38.85
C ILE A 411 0.16 -2.47 38.58
N GLY A 412 0.76 -1.31 38.77
CA GLY A 412 0.15 -0.02 38.45
C GLY A 412 0.07 0.22 36.94
N VAL A 413 -1.15 0.48 36.44
CA VAL A 413 -1.42 0.63 35.01
C VAL A 413 -1.71 2.08 34.61
N ILE A 414 -1.14 2.51 33.48
CA ILE A 414 -1.54 3.72 32.76
C ILE A 414 -2.13 3.31 31.41
N THR A 415 -3.41 3.60 31.17
CA THR A 415 -4.06 3.32 29.89
C THR A 415 -3.84 4.48 28.90
N GLN A 416 -3.48 4.14 27.65
CA GLN A 416 -3.34 5.08 26.55
C GLN A 416 -3.85 4.45 25.25
N THR A 417 -3.87 5.23 24.17
CA THR A 417 -4.30 4.79 22.84
C THR A 417 -3.13 4.82 21.86
N PHE A 418 -3.32 4.27 20.64
CA PHE A 418 -2.31 4.31 19.58
C PHE A 418 -1.75 5.71 19.26
N LYS A 419 -2.45 6.79 19.64
CA LYS A 419 -1.95 8.17 19.52
C LYS A 419 -0.66 8.39 20.32
N SER A 420 -0.48 7.73 21.46
CA SER A 420 0.73 7.85 22.27
C SER A 420 1.94 7.13 21.69
N LEU A 421 1.72 6.16 20.79
CA LEU A 421 2.77 5.47 20.04
C LEU A 421 3.30 6.29 18.85
N LYS A 422 2.73 7.47 18.60
CA LYS A 422 3.31 8.44 17.66
C LYS A 422 4.66 8.94 18.18
N TYR A 423 5.47 9.47 17.28
CA TYR A 423 6.79 10.01 17.59
C TYR A 423 6.89 11.47 17.17
N LYS A 424 7.83 12.19 17.77
CA LYS A 424 8.22 13.56 17.40
C LYS A 424 9.72 13.62 17.11
N ALA A 425 10.13 14.58 16.30
CA ALA A 425 11.54 14.86 16.06
C ALA A 425 12.02 15.91 17.08
N LEU A 426 13.10 15.60 17.79
CA LEU A 426 13.79 16.49 18.73
C LEU A 426 15.28 16.46 18.40
N GLU A 427 15.86 17.60 18.03
CA GLU A 427 17.30 17.72 17.71
C GLU A 427 17.82 16.64 16.74
N GLY A 428 17.03 16.32 15.71
CA GLY A 428 17.38 15.30 14.71
C GLY A 428 17.15 13.85 15.14
N LYS A 429 16.76 13.59 16.39
CA LYS A 429 16.37 12.26 16.87
C LYS A 429 14.86 12.10 16.94
N TYR A 430 14.37 10.90 16.67
CA TYR A 430 12.95 10.58 16.79
C TYR A 430 12.68 9.94 18.15
N VAL A 431 11.74 10.53 18.89
CA VAL A 431 11.44 10.17 20.28
C VAL A 431 9.97 9.78 20.36
N SER A 432 9.66 8.72 21.10
CA SER A 432 8.30 8.28 21.38
C SER A 432 7.53 9.38 22.16
N ASN A 433 6.24 9.54 21.87
CA ASN A 433 5.36 10.40 22.68
C ASN A 433 4.92 9.71 23.97
N ASN A 434 5.13 8.40 24.10
CA ASN A 434 4.80 7.64 25.30
C ASN A 434 5.92 7.82 26.34
N PRO A 435 5.61 8.21 27.59
CA PRO A 435 6.62 8.40 28.64
C PRO A 435 7.04 7.11 29.37
N SER A 436 6.33 5.99 29.20
CA SER A 436 6.52 4.77 29.99
C SER A 436 7.61 3.87 29.44
N ASN A 437 8.38 3.23 30.33
CA ASN A 437 9.46 2.30 29.96
C ASN A 437 8.94 0.92 29.51
N LYS A 438 7.84 0.43 30.11
CA LYS A 438 7.18 -0.83 29.72
C LYS A 438 5.86 -0.51 29.06
N ILE A 439 5.68 -0.96 27.82
CA ILE A 439 4.49 -0.73 27.02
C ILE A 439 3.93 -2.08 26.57
N ILE A 440 2.64 -2.33 26.78
CA ILE A 440 1.95 -3.52 26.30
C ILE A 440 0.83 -3.08 25.37
N VAL A 441 0.76 -3.68 24.18
CA VAL A 441 -0.31 -3.45 23.21
C VAL A 441 -1.25 -4.64 23.25
N LEU A 442 -2.52 -4.42 23.60
CA LEU A 442 -3.56 -5.46 23.73
C LEU A 442 -4.66 -5.36 22.68
N SER A 443 -4.81 -4.21 22.02
CA SER A 443 -5.84 -3.96 21.01
C SER A 443 -5.33 -4.20 19.59
N TYR A 444 -6.22 -4.59 18.69
CA TYR A 444 -5.95 -4.75 17.26
C TYR A 444 -6.82 -3.81 16.44
N GLN A 445 -6.16 -3.04 15.57
CA GLN A 445 -6.76 -2.11 14.61
C GLN A 445 -7.32 -0.81 15.20
N GLY A 446 -7.26 0.25 14.38
CA GLY A 446 -7.94 1.53 14.62
C GLY A 446 -9.02 1.72 13.56
N HIS A 447 -10.09 2.41 13.94
CA HIS A 447 -11.39 2.53 13.28
C HIS A 447 -11.41 3.18 11.88
N TYR A 448 -10.25 3.53 11.31
CA TYR A 448 -10.15 4.26 10.04
C TYR A 448 -9.03 3.70 9.15
N VAL A 449 -9.35 2.81 8.20
CA VAL A 449 -8.37 2.35 7.19
C VAL A 449 -9.04 2.12 5.84
N GLY A 450 -9.03 3.15 4.98
CA GLY A 450 -9.35 2.99 3.54
C GLY A 450 -8.28 2.23 2.73
N ARG A 451 -7.21 1.75 3.39
CA ARG A 451 -6.23 0.77 2.90
C ARG A 451 -5.66 0.02 4.14
N PRO A 452 -5.66 -1.32 4.16
CA PRO A 452 -5.54 -2.14 5.36
C PRO A 452 -4.28 -1.90 6.23
N TYR A 453 -3.20 -1.32 5.68
CA TYR A 453 -1.94 -1.06 6.40
C TYR A 453 -1.45 0.42 6.31
N ASN A 454 -2.24 1.35 5.76
CA ASN A 454 -1.69 2.64 5.30
C ASN A 454 -1.70 3.79 6.32
N HIS A 455 -2.60 3.80 7.31
CA HIS A 455 -2.85 5.04 8.09
C HIS A 455 -2.43 5.03 9.56
N TYR A 456 -2.11 3.89 10.16
CA TYR A 456 -1.57 3.81 11.52
C TYR A 456 -0.62 2.61 11.66
N PRO A 457 0.35 2.62 12.61
CA PRO A 457 1.29 1.52 12.83
C PRO A 457 0.56 0.35 13.51
N ASN A 458 -0.33 -0.30 12.78
CA ASN A 458 -1.03 -1.49 13.26
C ASN A 458 -0.18 -2.72 12.92
N SER A 459 0.52 -3.19 13.95
CA SER A 459 1.08 -4.53 14.16
C SER A 459 2.25 -5.05 13.31
N PHE A 460 2.63 -4.41 12.21
CA PHE A 460 3.68 -4.95 11.32
C PHE A 460 4.92 -4.06 11.20
N ASP A 461 4.75 -2.73 11.08
CA ASP A 461 5.87 -1.80 11.20
C ASP A 461 6.33 -1.73 12.68
N PRO A 462 7.65 -1.64 12.94
CA PRO A 462 8.14 -1.45 14.31
C PRO A 462 7.75 -0.07 14.85
N ILE A 463 7.50 -0.01 16.16
CA ILE A 463 7.15 1.24 16.85
C ILE A 463 8.44 2.04 17.12
N CYS A 464 8.35 3.37 17.19
CA CYS A 464 9.52 4.17 17.60
C CYS A 464 9.63 4.14 19.12
N LEU A 465 10.72 3.58 19.66
CA LEU A 465 10.99 3.50 21.11
C LEU A 465 12.23 4.31 21.49
N CYS A 466 12.20 4.89 22.69
CA CYS A 466 13.37 5.48 23.34
C CYS A 466 14.28 4.39 23.93
N GLU A 467 15.52 4.74 24.28
CA GLU A 467 16.53 3.77 24.73
C GLU A 467 16.11 2.93 25.95
N LYS A 468 15.33 3.46 26.88
CA LYS A 468 14.87 2.73 28.07
C LYS A 468 13.52 2.03 27.89
N GLN A 469 12.92 2.13 26.71
CA GLN A 469 11.61 1.59 26.44
C GLN A 469 11.68 0.20 25.83
N GLU A 470 10.76 -0.64 26.26
CA GLU A 470 10.50 -1.96 25.71
C GLU A 470 9.00 -2.10 25.46
N LEU A 471 8.64 -2.88 24.45
CA LEU A 471 7.26 -3.08 24.06
C LEU A 471 6.94 -4.55 23.83
N LEU A 472 5.81 -4.99 24.40
CA LEU A 472 5.21 -6.29 24.13
C LEU A 472 3.92 -6.08 23.33
N ASN A 473 3.88 -6.57 22.10
CA ASN A 473 2.70 -6.54 21.25
C ASN A 473 2.01 -7.90 21.29
N ILE A 474 0.80 -7.95 21.83
CA ILE A 474 0.03 -9.19 22.00
C ILE A 474 -1.05 -9.21 20.94
N ILE A 475 -1.01 -10.24 20.09
CA ILE A 475 -2.00 -10.46 19.04
C ILE A 475 -2.70 -11.77 19.34
N ASN A 476 -4.03 -11.70 19.40
CA ASN A 476 -4.90 -12.85 19.55
C ASN A 476 -5.64 -13.13 18.24
N PRO A 477 -5.06 -13.90 17.29
CA PRO A 477 -5.67 -14.18 15.99
C PRO A 477 -7.04 -14.84 16.08
N PHE A 478 -7.36 -15.57 17.17
CA PHE A 478 -8.69 -16.14 17.33
C PHE A 478 -9.77 -15.05 17.30
N VAL A 479 -9.52 -13.91 17.95
CA VAL A 479 -10.50 -12.81 18.02
C VAL A 479 -10.44 -11.94 16.77
N PHE A 480 -9.26 -11.85 16.14
CA PHE A 480 -8.97 -10.87 15.10
C PHE A 480 -8.88 -11.44 13.67
N ASP A 481 -8.92 -12.75 13.46
CA ASP A 481 -9.08 -13.32 12.13
C ASP A 481 -10.54 -13.14 11.65
N PRO A 482 -10.77 -12.95 10.34
CA PRO A 482 -9.81 -13.00 9.23
C PRO A 482 -9.00 -11.71 9.04
N TYR A 483 -9.27 -10.63 9.78
CA TYR A 483 -8.61 -9.31 9.63
C TYR A 483 -7.09 -9.39 9.77
N TYR A 484 -6.60 -10.08 10.79
CA TYR A 484 -5.17 -10.26 10.98
C TYR A 484 -4.51 -10.97 9.79
N ALA A 485 -5.06 -12.10 9.36
CA ALA A 485 -4.54 -12.85 8.22
C ALA A 485 -4.51 -12.04 6.91
N VAL A 486 -5.60 -11.35 6.56
CA VAL A 486 -5.68 -10.49 5.36
C VAL A 486 -4.67 -9.36 5.41
N HIS A 487 -4.61 -8.62 6.52
CA HIS A 487 -3.68 -7.51 6.65
C HIS A 487 -2.21 -7.96 6.67
N HIS A 488 -1.93 -9.09 7.32
CA HIS A 488 -0.58 -9.67 7.34
C HIS A 488 -0.13 -10.09 5.94
N TYR A 489 -0.99 -10.77 5.19
CA TYR A 489 -0.70 -11.17 3.82
C TYR A 489 -0.48 -9.93 2.91
N GLU A 490 -1.34 -8.93 2.99
CA GLU A 490 -1.20 -7.68 2.23
C GLU A 490 0.10 -6.90 2.56
N TYR A 491 0.45 -6.85 3.86
CA TYR A 491 1.71 -6.26 4.31
C TYR A 491 2.91 -7.03 3.76
N MET A 492 2.92 -8.36 3.87
CA MET A 492 4.01 -9.21 3.41
C MET A 492 4.15 -9.18 1.88
N ARG A 493 3.04 -9.12 1.13
CA ARG A 493 3.04 -8.93 -0.32
C ARG A 493 3.67 -7.59 -0.71
N THR A 494 3.31 -6.53 0.00
CA THR A 494 3.89 -5.19 -0.21
C THR A 494 5.37 -5.17 0.14
N LEU A 495 5.77 -5.82 1.24
CA LEU A 495 7.17 -5.95 1.65
C LEU A 495 7.98 -6.73 0.60
N ARG A 496 7.44 -7.83 0.09
CA ARG A 496 8.07 -8.62 -0.99
C ARG A 496 8.34 -7.77 -2.22
N ASN A 497 7.36 -6.99 -2.70
CA ASN A 497 7.54 -6.07 -3.84
C ASN A 497 8.67 -5.04 -3.59
N ILE A 498 8.79 -4.55 -2.36
CA ILE A 498 9.80 -3.57 -1.98
C ILE A 498 11.20 -4.19 -1.88
N LEU A 499 11.29 -5.47 -1.51
CA LEU A 499 12.56 -6.15 -1.29
C LEU A 499 13.03 -7.00 -2.48
N SER A 500 12.20 -7.27 -3.50
CA SER A 500 12.49 -8.17 -4.62
C SER A 500 13.38 -7.56 -5.73
N SER A 501 14.54 -7.01 -5.39
CA SER A 501 15.51 -6.55 -6.40
C SER A 501 16.26 -7.71 -7.06
N ASP A 502 16.72 -7.52 -8.30
CA ASP A 502 17.56 -8.51 -9.01
C ASP A 502 18.85 -8.81 -8.24
N TYR A 503 19.47 -7.77 -7.66
CA TYR A 503 20.60 -7.93 -6.74
C TYR A 503 20.27 -8.92 -5.61
N ARG A 504 19.14 -8.72 -4.92
CA ARG A 504 18.77 -9.57 -3.79
C ARG A 504 18.46 -11.00 -4.22
N MET A 505 17.73 -11.16 -5.31
CA MET A 505 17.32 -12.47 -5.83
C MET A 505 18.51 -13.28 -6.36
N ASN A 506 19.37 -12.65 -7.17
CA ASN A 506 20.42 -13.35 -7.91
C ASN A 506 21.72 -13.47 -7.09
N TYR A 507 22.04 -12.46 -6.27
CA TYR A 507 23.32 -12.39 -5.56
C TYR A 507 23.20 -12.79 -4.09
N VAL A 508 22.26 -12.18 -3.35
CA VAL A 508 22.05 -12.47 -1.91
C VAL A 508 21.29 -13.80 -1.73
N LYS A 509 20.45 -14.17 -2.70
CA LYS A 509 19.58 -15.37 -2.69
C LYS A 509 18.61 -15.39 -1.50
N CYS A 510 18.01 -14.24 -1.22
CA CYS A 510 17.06 -14.07 -0.12
C CYS A 510 15.70 -13.63 -0.67
N THR A 511 14.63 -14.31 -0.26
CA THR A 511 13.25 -14.00 -0.65
C THR A 511 12.40 -13.69 0.57
N VAL A 512 11.35 -12.88 0.40
CA VAL A 512 10.34 -12.70 1.43
C VAL A 512 9.27 -13.78 1.21
N PRO A 513 9.15 -14.78 2.09
CA PRO A 513 8.08 -15.77 1.99
C PRO A 513 6.74 -15.07 2.22
N LEU A 514 5.74 -15.40 1.40
CA LEU A 514 4.37 -14.96 1.63
C LEU A 514 3.70 -15.93 2.62
N PRO A 515 2.92 -15.43 3.59
CA PRO A 515 2.08 -16.28 4.41
C PRO A 515 1.00 -16.96 3.56
N GLU A 516 0.36 -17.98 4.11
CA GLU A 516 -0.79 -18.62 3.45
C GLU A 516 -1.84 -17.57 3.10
N ARG A 517 -2.36 -17.67 1.88
CA ARG A 517 -3.33 -16.72 1.38
C ARG A 517 -4.66 -16.92 2.13
N PRO A 518 -5.23 -15.85 2.72
CA PRO A 518 -6.50 -15.97 3.41
C PRO A 518 -7.63 -16.32 2.44
N LYS A 519 -8.45 -17.30 2.83
CA LYS A 519 -9.58 -17.81 2.01
C LYS A 519 -10.76 -16.83 1.97
N ARG A 520 -10.99 -16.07 3.06
CA ARG A 520 -12.08 -15.08 3.19
C ARG A 520 -11.63 -13.71 2.69
N LYS A 521 -12.46 -13.07 1.87
CA LYS A 521 -12.36 -11.62 1.60
C LYS A 521 -13.06 -10.88 2.72
N ILE A 522 -12.46 -9.80 3.19
CA ILE A 522 -13.11 -8.90 4.15
C ILE A 522 -13.72 -7.78 3.32
N ASP A 523 -15.04 -7.67 3.36
CA ASP A 523 -15.72 -6.47 2.91
C ASP A 523 -15.50 -5.39 3.95
N ASP A 524 -14.50 -4.54 3.72
CA ASP A 524 -14.30 -3.34 4.55
C ASP A 524 -15.63 -2.60 4.64
N SER A 525 -16.11 -2.42 5.88
CA SER A 525 -17.41 -1.87 6.24
C SER A 525 -17.74 -0.59 5.48
N ARG A 526 -19.04 -0.29 5.39
CA ARG A 526 -19.72 0.76 4.59
C ARG A 526 -19.16 2.19 4.70
N ASP A 527 -18.11 2.42 5.48
CA ASP A 527 -17.49 3.72 5.72
C ASP A 527 -16.46 4.13 4.65
N ARG A 528 -16.82 3.94 3.37
CA ARG A 528 -16.09 4.47 2.20
C ARG A 528 -16.27 5.98 2.02
N SER A 529 -16.54 6.74 3.08
CA SER A 529 -16.75 8.18 2.99
C SER A 529 -15.43 8.99 2.81
N THR A 530 -14.25 8.38 2.99
CA THR A 530 -12.95 9.08 2.84
C THR A 530 -12.04 8.62 1.69
N SER A 531 -12.40 7.58 0.93
CA SER A 531 -11.68 7.17 -0.28
C SER A 531 -12.09 7.95 -1.54
N ARG A 532 -12.77 9.11 -1.38
CA ARG A 532 -12.92 10.11 -2.46
C ARG A 532 -11.60 10.77 -2.90
N SER A 533 -10.48 10.52 -2.22
CA SER A 533 -9.18 11.14 -2.56
C SER A 533 -8.29 10.32 -3.52
N SER A 534 -8.73 9.17 -4.02
CA SER A 534 -8.00 8.46 -5.10
C SER A 534 -8.42 8.87 -6.52
N ASN A 535 -9.55 9.57 -6.67
CA ASN A 535 -10.10 9.93 -7.99
C ASN A 535 -9.58 11.26 -8.55
N SER A 536 -8.67 11.95 -7.88
CA SER A 536 -8.08 13.19 -8.40
C SER A 536 -6.81 12.99 -9.23
N HIS A 537 -6.38 11.75 -9.46
CA HIS A 537 -5.31 11.42 -10.42
C HIS A 537 -5.87 10.57 -11.56
N ARG A 538 -6.91 11.06 -12.23
CA ARG A 538 -7.13 10.76 -13.65
C ARG A 538 -6.02 11.46 -14.46
N ALA A 539 -4.79 11.01 -14.29
CA ALA A 539 -3.79 11.14 -15.33
C ALA A 539 -4.01 9.93 -16.22
N ASN A 540 -4.29 10.15 -17.51
CA ASN A 540 -4.37 9.16 -18.58
C ASN A 540 -3.63 7.85 -18.25
N GLN A 541 -4.30 6.90 -17.60
CA GLN A 541 -3.76 5.56 -17.41
C GLN A 541 -4.02 4.85 -18.73
N ASN A 542 -2.96 4.61 -19.50
CA ASN A 542 -2.95 3.50 -20.42
C ASN A 542 -3.16 2.24 -19.57
N ASN A 543 -4.42 1.82 -19.40
CA ASN A 543 -4.73 0.59 -18.66
C ASN A 543 -3.91 -0.54 -19.27
N LYS A 544 -3.11 -1.23 -18.44
CA LYS A 544 -2.29 -2.34 -18.92
C LYS A 544 -3.19 -3.38 -19.57
N ARG A 545 -2.76 -3.90 -20.73
CA ARG A 545 -3.47 -4.95 -21.44
C ARG A 545 -2.81 -6.28 -21.17
N TYR A 546 -3.62 -7.27 -20.88
CA TYR A 546 -3.20 -8.61 -20.51
C TYR A 546 -3.66 -9.63 -21.55
N SER A 547 -2.77 -10.53 -21.92
CA SER A 547 -3.08 -11.72 -22.71
C SER A 547 -3.02 -12.92 -21.77
N ALA A 548 -4.18 -13.50 -21.48
CA ALA A 548 -4.30 -14.73 -20.73
C ALA A 548 -4.26 -15.92 -21.70
N PHE A 549 -3.27 -16.79 -21.56
CA PHE A 549 -3.04 -17.92 -22.45
C PHE A 549 -3.76 -19.17 -21.93
N THR A 550 -4.63 -19.69 -22.77
CA THR A 550 -5.39 -20.91 -22.49
C THR A 550 -4.55 -22.16 -22.74
N GLY A 551 -4.96 -23.30 -22.18
CA GLY A 551 -4.32 -24.60 -22.46
C GLY A 551 -4.28 -24.98 -23.95
N SER A 552 -5.14 -24.36 -24.78
CA SER A 552 -5.22 -24.55 -26.24
C SER A 552 -4.29 -23.65 -27.06
N GLY A 553 -3.51 -22.76 -26.42
CA GLY A 553 -2.65 -21.77 -27.09
C GLY A 553 -3.36 -20.51 -27.58
N LYS A 554 -4.70 -20.45 -27.51
CA LYS A 554 -5.47 -19.22 -27.76
C LYS A 554 -5.29 -18.22 -26.59
N SER A 555 -5.29 -16.93 -26.90
CA SER A 555 -5.21 -15.85 -25.90
C SER A 555 -6.54 -15.11 -25.72
N ILE A 556 -6.90 -14.86 -24.45
CA ILE A 556 -8.00 -13.98 -24.06
C ILE A 556 -7.40 -12.61 -23.78
N LYS A 557 -7.92 -11.57 -24.44
CA LYS A 557 -7.48 -10.19 -24.24
C LYS A 557 -8.31 -9.56 -23.13
N LEU A 558 -7.61 -9.08 -22.12
CA LEU A 558 -8.17 -8.47 -20.92
C LEU A 558 -7.51 -7.11 -20.67
N ILE A 559 -8.22 -6.20 -20.04
CA ILE A 559 -7.71 -4.90 -19.59
C ILE A 559 -7.60 -4.91 -18.07
N GLU A 560 -6.63 -4.20 -17.50
CA GLU A 560 -6.37 -4.14 -16.06
C GLU A 560 -7.62 -3.85 -15.20
N SER A 561 -8.55 -3.04 -15.74
CA SER A 561 -9.81 -2.65 -15.11
C SER A 561 -10.96 -3.64 -15.27
N ASP A 562 -10.79 -4.67 -16.10
CA ASP A 562 -11.82 -5.68 -16.32
C ASP A 562 -11.93 -6.59 -15.11
N TYR A 563 -13.09 -7.24 -14.97
CA TYR A 563 -13.35 -8.20 -13.90
C TYR A 563 -13.54 -9.59 -14.49
N VAL A 564 -13.09 -10.58 -13.73
CA VAL A 564 -13.24 -12.00 -14.05
C VAL A 564 -13.81 -12.73 -12.85
N ILE A 565 -14.63 -13.73 -13.11
CA ILE A 565 -14.91 -14.81 -12.18
C ILE A 565 -13.73 -15.77 -12.27
N CYS A 566 -13.12 -16.12 -11.15
CA CYS A 566 -12.00 -17.07 -11.13
C CYS A 566 -12.19 -18.15 -10.06
N LYS A 567 -11.65 -19.34 -10.34
CA LYS A 567 -11.39 -20.40 -9.34
C LYS A 567 -10.08 -21.11 -9.64
N GLU A 568 -9.43 -21.62 -8.60
CA GLU A 568 -8.18 -22.40 -8.75
C GLU A 568 -8.50 -23.81 -9.26
N ASN A 569 -7.72 -24.31 -10.23
CA ASN A 569 -7.93 -25.63 -10.81
C ASN A 569 -7.55 -26.73 -9.78
N ASN A 570 -8.40 -27.74 -9.60
CA ASN A 570 -8.24 -28.86 -8.64
C ASN A 570 -8.35 -28.53 -7.14
N LEU A 571 -8.80 -27.33 -6.77
CA LEU A 571 -9.21 -27.03 -5.39
C LEU A 571 -10.72 -26.75 -5.38
N PHE A 572 -11.43 -27.28 -4.38
CA PHE A 572 -12.77 -26.81 -4.00
C PHE A 572 -12.64 -25.39 -3.41
N SER A 573 -12.22 -24.45 -4.25
CA SER A 573 -12.09 -23.03 -3.90
C SER A 573 -13.39 -22.32 -4.22
N ASN A 574 -13.86 -21.47 -3.32
CA ASN A 574 -15.03 -20.62 -3.55
C ASN A 574 -14.76 -19.74 -4.78
N GLU A 575 -15.69 -19.71 -5.72
CA GLU A 575 -15.63 -18.87 -6.91
C GLU A 575 -15.55 -17.40 -6.47
N GLN A 576 -14.67 -16.61 -7.10
CA GLN A 576 -14.47 -15.21 -6.72
C GLN A 576 -14.51 -14.28 -7.93
N ILE A 577 -15.16 -13.14 -7.78
CA ILE A 577 -15.09 -12.04 -8.73
C ILE A 577 -13.91 -11.14 -8.35
N ILE A 578 -12.94 -10.96 -9.25
CA ILE A 578 -11.75 -10.13 -9.03
C ILE A 578 -11.39 -9.30 -10.27
N PRO A 579 -10.73 -8.14 -10.10
CA PRO A 579 -10.17 -7.42 -11.23
C PRO A 579 -8.99 -8.19 -11.84
N VAL A 580 -8.73 -8.00 -13.14
CA VAL A 580 -7.64 -8.67 -13.88
C VAL A 580 -6.27 -8.36 -13.29
N SER A 581 -6.07 -7.17 -12.76
CA SER A 581 -4.84 -6.82 -12.02
C SER A 581 -4.58 -7.78 -10.86
N SER A 582 -5.64 -8.19 -10.15
CA SER A 582 -5.53 -9.13 -9.04
C SER A 582 -5.30 -10.54 -9.57
N LEU A 583 -6.01 -10.96 -10.63
CA LEU A 583 -5.78 -12.27 -11.27
C LEU A 583 -4.31 -12.45 -11.66
N ASN A 584 -3.70 -11.43 -12.27
CA ASN A 584 -2.27 -11.48 -12.63
C ASN A 584 -1.38 -11.67 -11.40
N SER A 585 -1.65 -10.99 -10.29
CA SER A 585 -0.92 -11.22 -9.04
C SER A 585 -1.12 -12.64 -8.51
N LEU A 586 -2.35 -13.19 -8.59
CA LEU A 586 -2.61 -14.56 -8.14
C LEU A 586 -1.84 -15.61 -8.94
N MET A 587 -1.82 -15.46 -10.26
CA MET A 587 -1.10 -16.37 -11.15
C MET A 587 0.43 -16.25 -11.05
N GLN A 588 0.96 -15.10 -10.60
CA GLN A 588 2.39 -14.96 -10.30
C GLN A 588 2.78 -15.63 -8.98
N GLU A 589 1.81 -15.85 -8.09
CA GLU A 589 2.03 -16.43 -6.76
C GLU A 589 1.72 -17.93 -6.71
N SER A 590 1.02 -18.47 -7.71
CA SER A 590 0.62 -19.88 -7.79
C SER A 590 1.14 -20.52 -9.07
N GLU A 591 1.71 -21.71 -8.97
CA GLU A 591 2.09 -22.54 -10.13
C GLU A 591 0.89 -23.27 -10.74
N GLN A 592 -0.30 -23.15 -10.14
CA GLN A 592 -1.51 -23.82 -10.59
C GLN A 592 -2.22 -23.05 -11.70
N ALA A 593 -2.92 -23.80 -12.56
CA ALA A 593 -3.81 -23.20 -13.55
C ALA A 593 -5.05 -22.60 -12.87
N PHE A 594 -5.60 -21.55 -13.48
CA PHE A 594 -6.83 -20.92 -13.03
C PHE A 594 -7.93 -21.12 -14.06
N LEU A 595 -9.15 -21.32 -13.60
CA LEU A 595 -10.35 -21.29 -14.42
C LEU A 595 -10.94 -19.89 -14.33
N ILE A 596 -11.12 -19.22 -15.47
CA ILE A 596 -11.68 -17.87 -15.51
C ILE A 596 -12.90 -17.76 -16.43
N CYS A 597 -13.82 -16.86 -16.09
CA CYS A 597 -14.90 -16.39 -16.96
C CYS A 597 -14.92 -14.85 -16.95
N PRO A 598 -14.76 -14.16 -18.09
CA PRO A 598 -14.87 -12.71 -18.14
C PRO A 598 -16.24 -12.23 -17.67
N LEU A 599 -16.28 -11.30 -16.71
CA LEU A 599 -17.54 -10.81 -16.15
C LEU A 599 -18.40 -10.08 -17.21
N SER A 600 -17.78 -9.58 -18.29
CA SER A 600 -18.48 -8.97 -19.41
C SER A 600 -19.50 -9.90 -20.05
N LYS A 601 -19.22 -11.22 -20.12
CA LYS A 601 -20.17 -12.20 -20.66
C LYS A 601 -21.52 -12.17 -19.92
N LEU A 602 -21.49 -12.10 -18.60
CA LEU A 602 -22.71 -12.00 -17.78
C LEU A 602 -23.35 -10.62 -17.85
N GLN A 603 -22.55 -9.56 -18.05
CA GLN A 603 -23.10 -8.21 -18.26
C GLN A 603 -23.88 -8.14 -19.57
N ASP A 604 -23.38 -8.74 -20.64
CA ASP A 604 -24.04 -8.79 -21.95
C ASP A 604 -25.41 -9.52 -21.83
N ILE A 605 -25.49 -10.59 -21.02
CA ILE A 605 -26.75 -11.30 -20.74
C ILE A 605 -27.73 -10.41 -19.97
N LEU A 606 -27.26 -9.71 -18.92
CA LEU A 606 -28.09 -8.75 -18.19
C LEU A 606 -28.59 -7.63 -19.10
N GLU A 607 -27.77 -7.16 -20.04
CA GLU A 607 -28.20 -6.16 -21.03
C GLU A 607 -29.28 -6.71 -21.96
N SER A 608 -29.13 -7.94 -22.45
CA SER A 608 -30.15 -8.60 -23.28
C SER A 608 -31.47 -8.79 -22.52
N ILE A 609 -31.43 -9.12 -21.23
CA ILE A 609 -32.65 -9.22 -20.39
C ILE A 609 -33.33 -7.85 -20.28
N LEU A 610 -32.55 -6.78 -20.10
CA LEU A 610 -33.10 -5.43 -20.03
C LEU A 610 -33.72 -4.99 -21.36
N GLU A 611 -33.09 -5.31 -22.49
CA GLU A 611 -33.64 -5.01 -23.83
C GLU A 611 -34.96 -5.75 -24.09
N GLN A 612 -35.03 -7.04 -23.75
CA GLN A 612 -36.27 -7.81 -23.86
C GLN A 612 -37.37 -7.26 -22.96
N SER A 613 -37.02 -6.85 -21.73
CA SER A 613 -37.98 -6.27 -20.80
C SER A 613 -38.56 -4.93 -21.28
N GLU A 614 -37.83 -4.16 -22.10
CA GLU A 614 -38.31 -2.87 -22.62
C GLU A 614 -39.52 -3.07 -23.56
N ASP A 615 -39.49 -4.12 -24.39
CA ASP A 615 -40.57 -4.47 -25.29
C ASP A 615 -41.80 -5.01 -24.53
N GLU A 616 -41.58 -5.76 -23.44
CA GLU A 616 -42.65 -6.21 -22.55
C GLU A 616 -43.31 -5.04 -21.81
N ILE A 617 -42.50 -4.13 -21.24
CA ILE A 617 -42.97 -2.91 -20.57
C ILE A 617 -43.87 -2.09 -21.50
N LYS A 618 -43.50 -1.92 -22.77
CA LYS A 618 -44.32 -1.18 -23.75
C LYS A 618 -45.66 -1.87 -24.02
N LYS A 619 -45.69 -3.20 -24.11
CA LYS A 619 -46.93 -3.98 -24.32
C LYS A 619 -47.84 -3.90 -23.09
N ASP A 620 -47.28 -4.06 -21.90
CA ASP A 620 -48.04 -4.00 -20.64
C ASP A 620 -48.61 -2.60 -20.40
N GLU A 621 -47.84 -1.55 -20.72
CA GLU A 621 -48.30 -0.17 -20.63
C GLU A 621 -49.47 0.10 -21.60
N LEU A 622 -49.37 -0.38 -22.83
CA LEU A 622 -50.42 -0.23 -23.85
C LEU A 622 -51.72 -0.90 -23.42
N TYR A 623 -51.64 -2.09 -22.83
CA TYR A 623 -52.80 -2.80 -22.29
C TYR A 623 -53.53 -1.98 -21.21
N ILE A 624 -52.80 -1.34 -20.30
CA ILE A 624 -53.39 -0.49 -19.26
C ILE A 624 -54.01 0.79 -19.85
N ARG A 625 -53.38 1.38 -20.87
CA ARG A 625 -53.91 2.58 -21.55
C ARG A 625 -55.23 2.31 -22.29
N GLN A 626 -55.46 1.07 -22.72
CA GLN A 626 -56.70 0.66 -23.39
C GLN A 626 -57.86 0.37 -22.43
N ASP A 627 -57.64 0.50 -21.12
CA ASP A 627 -58.70 0.32 -20.12
C ASP A 627 -59.75 1.44 -20.21
N GLU A 628 -61.02 1.05 -20.41
CA GLU A 628 -62.15 1.95 -20.57
C GLU A 628 -62.31 2.93 -19.39
N ARG A 629 -61.83 2.57 -18.19
CA ARG A 629 -61.90 3.42 -16.98
C ARG A 629 -61.18 4.76 -17.12
N TYR A 630 -60.20 4.87 -18.03
CA TYR A 630 -59.43 6.10 -18.23
C TYR A 630 -60.01 7.02 -19.31
N ALA A 631 -60.94 6.53 -20.13
CA ALA A 631 -61.59 7.30 -21.22
C ALA A 631 -60.58 8.12 -22.05
N LEU A 632 -59.50 7.47 -22.49
CA LEU A 632 -58.48 8.08 -23.36
C LEU A 632 -58.96 8.08 -24.80
N THR A 633 -58.58 9.09 -25.56
CA THR A 633 -58.73 9.13 -27.02
C THR A 633 -57.66 8.28 -27.71
N ASP A 634 -57.87 7.88 -28.97
CA ASP A 634 -56.88 7.12 -29.74
C ASP A 634 -55.52 7.84 -29.84
N ASP A 635 -55.55 9.18 -29.91
CA ASP A 635 -54.36 10.04 -29.90
C ASP A 635 -53.63 10.02 -28.53
N GLU A 636 -54.36 9.92 -27.42
CA GLU A 636 -53.77 9.82 -26.08
C GLU A 636 -53.25 8.41 -25.77
N VAL A 637 -53.92 7.36 -26.28
CA VAL A 637 -53.45 5.98 -26.14
C VAL A 637 -52.09 5.82 -26.83
N SER A 638 -51.92 6.42 -28.00
CA SER A 638 -50.68 6.38 -28.80
C SER A 638 -49.65 7.47 -28.45
N SER A 639 -49.96 8.36 -27.49
CA SER A 639 -49.08 9.47 -27.09
C SER A 639 -47.81 9.03 -26.36
N GLU A 640 -46.70 9.73 -26.60
CA GLU A 640 -45.45 9.58 -25.84
C GLU A 640 -45.55 10.05 -24.38
N SER A 641 -46.56 10.85 -24.02
CA SER A 641 -46.81 11.28 -22.64
C SER A 641 -47.24 10.09 -21.76
N GLU A 642 -46.79 10.06 -20.51
CA GLU A 642 -47.17 8.99 -19.59
C GLU A 642 -48.65 9.13 -19.15
N LEU A 643 -49.36 8.01 -18.94
CA LEU A 643 -50.78 7.97 -18.55
C LEU A 643 -51.09 8.86 -17.33
N TRP A 644 -50.24 8.80 -16.30
CA TRP A 644 -50.44 9.58 -15.09
C TRP A 644 -50.38 11.10 -15.35
N GLU A 645 -49.60 11.53 -16.34
CA GLU A 645 -49.47 12.94 -16.70
C GLU A 645 -50.75 13.43 -17.41
N ILE A 646 -51.26 12.61 -18.34
CA ILE A 646 -52.52 12.87 -19.06
C ILE A 646 -53.68 13.01 -18.06
N LEU A 647 -53.79 12.05 -17.13
CA LEU A 647 -54.85 12.04 -16.12
C LEU A 647 -54.71 13.21 -15.13
N LEU A 648 -53.49 13.53 -14.70
CA LEU A 648 -53.24 14.65 -13.79
C LEU A 648 -53.61 15.99 -14.44
N ARG A 649 -53.24 16.19 -15.71
CA ARG A 649 -53.55 17.41 -16.46
C ARG A 649 -55.06 17.60 -16.58
N ARG A 650 -55.80 16.56 -16.97
CA ARG A 650 -57.28 16.57 -17.03
C ARG A 650 -57.90 16.93 -15.67
N LYS A 651 -57.40 16.35 -14.57
CA LYS A 651 -57.91 16.66 -13.21
C LYS A 651 -57.65 18.11 -12.80
N VAL A 652 -56.48 18.64 -13.14
CA VAL A 652 -56.11 20.04 -12.86
C VAL A 652 -56.95 21.00 -13.69
N GLU A 653 -57.18 20.72 -14.97
CA GLU A 653 -58.05 21.53 -15.85
C GLU A 653 -59.50 21.55 -15.36
N LEU A 654 -60.02 20.42 -14.87
CA LEU A 654 -61.40 20.30 -14.39
C LEU A 654 -61.63 20.92 -13.01
N ARG A 655 -60.69 20.77 -12.07
CA ARG A 655 -60.91 21.11 -10.65
C ARG A 655 -60.05 22.26 -10.14
N GLY A 656 -59.11 22.74 -10.92
CA GLY A 656 -58.14 23.76 -10.50
C GLY A 656 -56.98 23.18 -9.71
N ALA A 657 -55.79 23.71 -9.97
CA ALA A 657 -54.53 23.17 -9.47
C ALA A 657 -54.36 23.25 -7.94
N ASP A 658 -54.98 24.22 -7.27
CA ASP A 658 -54.87 24.37 -5.80
C ASP A 658 -55.65 23.29 -5.05
N ILE A 659 -56.82 22.91 -5.57
CA ILE A 659 -57.65 21.84 -5.01
C ILE A 659 -56.95 20.49 -5.19
N VAL A 660 -56.47 20.21 -6.41
CA VAL A 660 -55.75 18.97 -6.72
C VAL A 660 -54.47 18.84 -5.89
N PHE A 661 -53.71 19.93 -5.73
CA PHE A 661 -52.51 19.94 -4.89
C PHE A 661 -52.83 19.59 -3.43
N ALA A 662 -53.85 20.22 -2.84
CA ALA A 662 -54.23 19.97 -1.45
C ALA A 662 -54.62 18.49 -1.22
N GLU A 663 -55.42 17.91 -2.11
CA GLU A 663 -55.90 16.53 -2.00
C GLU A 663 -54.80 15.49 -2.20
N VAL A 664 -53.84 15.73 -3.11
CA VAL A 664 -52.68 14.83 -3.29
C VAL A 664 -51.74 14.91 -2.08
N MET A 665 -51.51 16.11 -1.54
CA MET A 665 -50.58 16.33 -0.42
C MET A 665 -51.16 15.90 0.94
N GLU A 666 -52.48 15.85 1.10
CA GLU A 666 -53.16 15.40 2.33
C GLU A 666 -52.70 14.00 2.77
N LYS A 667 -52.42 13.12 1.80
CA LYS A 667 -51.98 11.74 2.05
C LYS A 667 -50.48 11.59 2.29
N ILE A 668 -49.72 12.69 2.28
CA ILE A 668 -48.26 12.70 2.39
C ILE A 668 -47.86 13.40 3.70
N PRO A 669 -46.96 12.82 4.53
CA PRO A 669 -46.47 13.46 5.74
C PRO A 669 -45.87 14.85 5.46
N TYR A 670 -46.13 15.82 6.34
CA TYR A 670 -45.69 17.21 6.16
C TYR A 670 -44.19 17.36 5.86
N SER A 671 -43.34 16.49 6.40
CA SER A 671 -41.89 16.48 6.16
C SER A 671 -41.47 16.12 4.73
N GLU A 672 -42.34 15.46 3.96
CA GLU A 672 -42.10 15.03 2.58
C GLU A 672 -42.91 15.84 1.54
N GLN A 673 -43.79 16.73 1.99
CA GLN A 673 -44.64 17.54 1.10
C GLN A 673 -43.79 18.52 0.29
N ILE A 674 -44.14 18.65 -1.00
CA ILE A 674 -43.51 19.62 -1.89
C ILE A 674 -44.27 20.94 -1.91
N LYS A 675 -43.60 22.02 -2.29
CA LYS A 675 -44.25 23.32 -2.50
C LYS A 675 -45.13 23.30 -3.75
N ARG A 676 -46.20 24.11 -3.73
CA ARG A 676 -47.15 24.29 -4.84
C ARG A 676 -46.47 24.60 -6.19
N GLN A 677 -45.43 25.43 -6.20
CA GLN A 677 -44.65 25.76 -7.39
C GLN A 677 -43.88 24.56 -7.99
N SER A 678 -43.49 23.60 -7.15
CA SER A 678 -42.85 22.37 -7.62
C SER A 678 -43.86 21.41 -8.24
N PHE A 679 -45.10 21.43 -7.76
CA PHE A 679 -46.21 20.61 -8.27
C PHE A 679 -46.68 21.08 -9.66
N GLU A 680 -46.58 22.37 -9.98
CA GLU A 680 -46.90 22.92 -11.31
C GLU A 680 -46.09 22.26 -12.42
N ARG A 681 -44.87 21.84 -12.10
CA ARG A 681 -43.98 21.18 -13.05
C ARG A 681 -44.42 19.76 -13.39
N TRP A 682 -45.38 19.17 -12.67
CA TRP A 682 -45.84 17.81 -12.91
C TRP A 682 -46.86 17.71 -14.03
N TYR A 683 -47.53 18.80 -14.41
CA TYR A 683 -48.59 18.80 -15.43
C TYR A 683 -48.40 19.86 -16.54
N ALA A 684 -47.29 20.62 -16.52
CA ALA A 684 -47.00 21.67 -17.51
C ALA A 684 -46.49 21.11 -18.85
N GLN A 685 -47.00 21.62 -19.98
CA GLN A 685 -46.79 21.08 -21.35
C GLN A 685 -45.35 21.14 -21.90
N ASN A 686 -44.40 21.88 -21.31
CA ASN A 686 -43.13 22.24 -21.94
C ASN A 686 -41.85 21.79 -21.19
N ASN A 687 -41.92 20.92 -20.19
CA ASN A 687 -40.73 20.44 -19.46
C ASN A 687 -40.57 18.93 -19.58
N ASP A 688 -39.31 18.48 -19.72
CA ASP A 688 -38.93 17.08 -19.48
C ASP A 688 -39.47 16.64 -18.11
N MET A 689 -40.41 15.69 -18.16
CA MET A 689 -41.25 15.20 -17.08
C MET A 689 -40.45 14.82 -15.81
N ILE A 690 -40.80 15.39 -14.64
CA ILE A 690 -40.21 15.01 -13.34
C ILE A 690 -41.21 14.17 -12.55
N LEU A 691 -41.29 12.86 -12.85
CA LEU A 691 -41.97 11.91 -11.94
C LEU A 691 -41.39 12.12 -10.51
N PRO A 692 -42.23 12.24 -9.47
CA PRO A 692 -41.80 12.46 -8.09
C PRO A 692 -40.67 11.51 -7.68
N ARG A 693 -39.67 11.99 -6.92
CA ARG A 693 -38.54 11.12 -6.51
C ARG A 693 -38.92 10.13 -5.39
N SER A 694 -39.83 10.52 -4.49
CA SER A 694 -40.28 9.66 -3.38
C SER A 694 -41.32 8.66 -3.88
N ARG A 695 -41.15 7.37 -3.54
CA ARG A 695 -42.12 6.31 -3.86
C ARG A 695 -43.49 6.60 -3.24
N ARG A 696 -43.53 7.02 -1.98
CA ARG A 696 -44.78 7.43 -1.30
C ARG A 696 -45.54 8.53 -2.03
N MET A 697 -44.80 9.49 -2.60
CA MET A 697 -45.40 10.59 -3.36
C MET A 697 -45.92 10.12 -4.73
N GLN A 698 -45.25 9.14 -5.36
CA GLN A 698 -45.76 8.48 -6.56
C GLN A 698 -47.03 7.67 -6.22
N ASP A 699 -47.03 6.90 -5.13
CA ASP A 699 -48.16 6.08 -4.70
C ASP A 699 -49.39 6.95 -4.40
N ALA A 700 -49.21 8.05 -3.66
CA ALA A 700 -50.27 9.02 -3.39
C ALA A 700 -50.85 9.63 -4.67
N LEU A 701 -49.99 9.96 -5.64
CA LEU A 701 -50.40 10.48 -6.94
C LEU A 701 -51.16 9.44 -7.76
N PHE A 702 -50.64 8.21 -7.89
CA PHE A 702 -51.30 7.15 -8.65
C PHE A 702 -52.63 6.73 -8.02
N GLN A 703 -52.72 6.69 -6.69
CA GLN A 703 -53.96 6.45 -5.97
C GLN A 703 -54.98 7.57 -6.22
N TYR A 704 -54.55 8.84 -6.19
CA TYR A 704 -55.41 9.98 -6.50
C TYR A 704 -55.98 9.90 -7.91
N LEU A 705 -55.15 9.48 -8.87
CA LEU A 705 -55.54 9.32 -10.28
C LEU A 705 -56.30 8.03 -10.56
N SER A 706 -56.50 7.16 -9.55
CA SER A 706 -57.17 5.85 -9.70
C SER A 706 -56.50 4.95 -10.74
N ILE A 707 -55.18 5.01 -10.84
CA ILE A 707 -54.40 4.19 -11.76
C ILE A 707 -54.26 2.76 -11.19
N ALA A 708 -54.43 1.75 -12.04
CA ALA A 708 -54.36 0.36 -11.67
C ALA A 708 -52.91 -0.05 -11.33
N THR A 709 -52.75 -0.80 -10.23
CA THR A 709 -51.56 -1.61 -9.93
C THR A 709 -51.54 -2.77 -10.94
N PRO A 710 -50.78 -2.64 -12.05
CA PRO A 710 -49.31 -2.61 -11.98
C PRO A 710 -48.61 -1.43 -12.68
N TYR A 711 -49.34 -0.39 -13.09
CA TYR A 711 -48.79 0.74 -13.86
C TYR A 711 -47.65 1.48 -13.13
N ASP A 712 -47.75 1.57 -11.81
CA ASP A 712 -46.75 2.18 -10.94
C ASP A 712 -45.38 1.49 -11.07
N LYS A 713 -45.38 0.16 -11.12
CA LYS A 713 -44.18 -0.65 -11.35
C LYS A 713 -43.63 -0.40 -12.75
N ILE A 714 -44.46 -0.48 -13.78
CA ILE A 714 -44.10 -0.27 -15.19
C ILE A 714 -43.36 1.06 -15.39
N ILE A 715 -43.90 2.15 -14.83
CA ILE A 715 -43.27 3.48 -14.95
C ILE A 715 -41.97 3.60 -14.17
N ARG A 716 -41.86 2.95 -13.00
CA ARG A 716 -40.59 2.89 -12.26
C ARG A 716 -39.53 2.14 -13.05
N ARG A 717 -39.86 0.98 -13.66
CA ARG A 717 -38.94 0.20 -14.51
C ARG A 717 -38.50 1.02 -15.73
N LYS A 718 -39.45 1.61 -16.45
CA LYS A 718 -39.20 2.49 -17.61
C LYS A 718 -38.27 3.65 -17.26
N LYS A 719 -38.47 4.30 -16.11
CA LYS A 719 -37.62 5.40 -15.64
C LYS A 719 -36.23 4.92 -15.19
N ALA A 720 -36.11 3.76 -14.56
CA ALA A 720 -34.83 3.18 -14.15
C ALA A 720 -33.97 2.81 -15.38
N GLN A 721 -34.61 2.38 -16.46
CA GLN A 721 -33.96 2.05 -17.74
C GLN A 721 -33.64 3.29 -18.60
N LYS A 722 -34.43 4.37 -18.50
CA LYS A 722 -34.26 5.63 -19.27
C LYS A 722 -33.10 6.48 -18.73
N GLY A 723 -32.04 6.65 -19.53
CA GLY A 723 -31.07 7.74 -19.35
C GLY A 723 -29.84 7.48 -18.47
N THR A 724 -29.42 6.24 -18.26
CA THR A 724 -28.06 5.99 -17.75
C THR A 724 -27.07 6.10 -18.91
N LYS A 725 -26.07 6.99 -18.78
CA LYS A 725 -24.91 6.97 -19.70
C LYS A 725 -24.36 5.54 -19.75
N THR A 726 -24.00 5.00 -20.91
CA THR A 726 -23.52 3.62 -21.08
C THR A 726 -22.48 3.22 -20.02
N GLU A 727 -21.55 4.12 -19.69
CA GLU A 727 -20.55 3.90 -18.63
C GLU A 727 -21.14 3.73 -17.22
N GLN A 728 -22.20 4.48 -16.89
CA GLN A 728 -22.93 4.38 -15.62
C GLN A 728 -23.74 3.09 -15.53
N LYS A 729 -24.41 2.69 -16.63
CA LYS A 729 -25.13 1.40 -16.74
C LYS A 729 -24.16 0.24 -16.54
N ASN A 730 -23.04 0.21 -17.25
CA ASN A 730 -22.05 -0.86 -17.13
C ASN A 730 -21.45 -0.93 -15.72
N SER A 731 -21.22 0.22 -15.07
CA SER A 731 -20.77 0.24 -13.68
C SER A 731 -21.84 -0.27 -12.70
N MET A 732 -23.12 -0.03 -12.98
CA MET A 732 -24.25 -0.52 -12.20
C MET A 732 -24.38 -2.04 -12.32
N LEU A 733 -24.41 -2.58 -13.54
CA LEU A 733 -24.47 -4.02 -13.81
C LEU A 733 -23.29 -4.77 -13.17
N ARG A 734 -22.08 -4.23 -13.30
CA ARG A 734 -20.90 -4.78 -12.64
C ARG A 734 -21.06 -4.84 -11.12
N SER A 735 -21.51 -3.76 -10.49
CA SER A 735 -21.73 -3.74 -9.03
C SER A 735 -22.81 -4.73 -8.60
N PHE A 736 -23.88 -4.88 -9.39
CA PHE A 736 -24.91 -5.88 -9.14
C PHE A 736 -24.32 -7.30 -9.13
N LEU A 737 -23.56 -7.68 -10.16
CA LEU A 737 -22.91 -8.98 -10.25
C LEU A 737 -21.91 -9.21 -9.11
N CYS A 738 -21.05 -8.23 -8.82
CA CYS A 738 -20.05 -8.34 -7.74
C CYS A 738 -20.67 -8.60 -6.37
N ASN A 739 -21.85 -8.05 -6.09
CA ASN A 739 -22.46 -8.12 -4.77
C ASN A 739 -23.43 -9.30 -4.60
N ASN A 740 -24.00 -9.83 -5.69
CA ASN A 740 -25.13 -10.78 -5.60
C ASN A 740 -24.87 -12.14 -6.26
N LEU A 741 -23.94 -12.27 -7.22
CA LEU A 741 -23.78 -13.50 -8.02
C LEU A 741 -23.47 -14.74 -7.18
N PHE A 742 -22.70 -14.58 -6.10
CA PHE A 742 -22.29 -15.65 -5.18
C PHE A 742 -22.79 -15.40 -3.76
N SER A 743 -23.95 -14.77 -3.61
CA SER A 743 -24.58 -14.62 -2.29
C SER A 743 -25.21 -15.94 -1.83
N ASP A 744 -25.02 -16.28 -0.56
CA ASP A 744 -25.60 -17.46 0.08
C ASP A 744 -26.94 -17.13 0.80
N ASP A 745 -27.30 -15.85 0.92
CA ASP A 745 -28.55 -15.37 1.53
C ASP A 745 -29.24 -14.33 0.63
N TYR A 746 -30.18 -14.81 -0.19
CA TYR A 746 -30.93 -13.96 -1.11
C TYR A 746 -31.92 -13.01 -0.42
N LYS A 747 -32.35 -13.29 0.81
CA LYS A 747 -33.21 -12.36 1.56
C LYS A 747 -32.42 -11.12 1.94
N GLN A 748 -31.25 -11.32 2.54
CA GLN A 748 -30.37 -10.21 2.91
C GLN A 748 -29.83 -9.49 1.66
N ALA A 749 -29.50 -10.22 0.59
CA ALA A 749 -29.08 -9.62 -0.68
C ALA A 749 -30.19 -8.73 -1.28
N PHE A 750 -31.44 -9.20 -1.28
CA PHE A 750 -32.59 -8.44 -1.74
C PHE A 750 -32.81 -7.16 -0.92
N GLU A 751 -32.72 -7.22 0.41
CA GLU A 751 -32.83 -6.03 1.27
C GLU A 751 -31.74 -4.99 0.97
N ARG A 752 -30.54 -5.44 0.62
CA ARG A 752 -29.39 -4.57 0.30
C ARG A 752 -29.45 -3.96 -1.10
N LEU A 753 -30.25 -4.52 -2.02
CA LEU A 753 -30.41 -3.95 -3.35
C LEU A 753 -31.04 -2.56 -3.29
N SER A 754 -30.48 -1.63 -4.06
CA SER A 754 -31.09 -0.32 -4.20
C SER A 754 -32.43 -0.43 -4.93
N ASP A 755 -33.38 0.42 -4.56
CA ASP A 755 -34.68 0.51 -5.21
C ASP A 755 -34.57 0.66 -6.74
N GLY A 756 -33.57 1.39 -7.22
CA GLY A 756 -33.31 1.52 -8.65
C GLY A 756 -32.88 0.21 -9.33
N MET A 757 -32.14 -0.67 -8.64
CA MET A 757 -31.77 -1.99 -9.19
C MET A 757 -32.95 -2.96 -9.20
N LYS A 758 -33.76 -2.91 -8.14
CA LYS A 758 -35.02 -3.68 -8.04
C LYS A 758 -35.96 -3.30 -9.19
N ASP A 759 -36.15 -2.00 -9.40
CA ASP A 759 -36.99 -1.47 -10.48
C ASP A 759 -36.40 -1.79 -11.87
N MET A 760 -35.07 -1.68 -12.05
CA MET A 760 -34.43 -1.92 -13.35
C MET A 760 -34.59 -3.36 -13.85
N PHE A 761 -34.45 -4.35 -12.96
CA PHE A 761 -34.58 -5.77 -13.28
C PHE A 761 -35.96 -6.36 -12.99
N GLY A 762 -36.86 -5.58 -12.38
CA GLY A 762 -38.18 -6.06 -11.99
C GLY A 762 -38.19 -7.10 -10.87
N ILE A 763 -37.27 -6.97 -9.92
CA ILE A 763 -37.12 -7.85 -8.77
C ILE A 763 -38.05 -7.35 -7.65
N ASP A 764 -39.16 -8.04 -7.41
CA ASP A 764 -40.16 -7.66 -6.41
C ASP A 764 -39.92 -8.35 -5.06
N ASN A 765 -39.26 -9.51 -5.07
CA ASN A 765 -38.95 -10.29 -3.87
C ASN A 765 -37.60 -11.03 -3.99
N HIS A 766 -37.23 -11.79 -2.96
CA HIS A 766 -35.98 -12.56 -2.92
C HIS A 766 -35.95 -13.76 -3.87
N ASP A 767 -37.10 -14.37 -4.18
CA ASP A 767 -37.21 -15.48 -5.13
C ASP A 767 -36.94 -15.00 -6.57
N ASP A 768 -37.39 -13.79 -6.93
CA ASP A 768 -37.10 -13.17 -8.23
C ASP A 768 -35.59 -12.91 -8.39
N LEU A 769 -34.92 -12.50 -7.31
CA LEU A 769 -33.46 -12.31 -7.30
C LEU A 769 -32.75 -13.65 -7.46
N GLU A 770 -33.15 -14.67 -6.71
CA GLU A 770 -32.60 -16.02 -6.80
C GLU A 770 -32.75 -16.57 -8.23
N ALA A 771 -33.94 -16.47 -8.83
CA ALA A 771 -34.19 -16.92 -10.20
C ALA A 771 -33.30 -16.23 -11.24
N LEU A 772 -33.10 -14.91 -11.11
CA LEU A 772 -32.20 -14.16 -11.99
C LEU A 772 -30.74 -14.60 -11.81
N ILE A 773 -30.28 -14.79 -10.57
CA ILE A 773 -28.91 -15.23 -10.28
C ILE A 773 -28.69 -16.67 -10.77
N ASP A 774 -29.66 -17.56 -10.60
CA ASP A 774 -29.57 -18.95 -11.07
C ASP A 774 -29.52 -19.05 -12.59
N LEU A 775 -30.23 -18.16 -13.30
CA LEU A 775 -30.09 -18.03 -14.75
C LEU A 775 -28.66 -17.62 -15.13
N LEU A 776 -28.10 -16.62 -14.46
CA LEU A 776 -26.73 -16.17 -14.72
C LEU A 776 -25.67 -17.23 -14.38
N LYS A 777 -25.87 -17.99 -13.30
CA LYS A 777 -24.96 -19.06 -12.88
C LYS A 777 -24.85 -20.17 -13.92
N LYS A 778 -25.95 -20.52 -14.61
CA LYS A 778 -25.97 -21.52 -15.70
C LYS A 778 -25.12 -21.12 -16.90
N GLU A 779 -24.91 -19.83 -17.09
CA GLU A 779 -24.16 -19.26 -18.23
C GLU A 779 -22.66 -19.05 -17.91
N ILE A 780 -22.20 -19.44 -16.71
CA ILE A 780 -20.79 -19.35 -16.34
C ILE A 780 -19.99 -20.45 -17.06
N ASP A 781 -19.38 -20.07 -18.18
CA ASP A 781 -18.46 -20.92 -18.93
C ASP A 781 -16.98 -20.61 -18.59
N TYR A 782 -16.36 -21.53 -17.87
CA TYR A 782 -14.97 -21.41 -17.42
C TYR A 782 -13.96 -21.80 -18.50
N THR A 783 -12.95 -20.95 -18.68
CA THR A 783 -11.78 -21.24 -19.50
C THR A 783 -10.53 -21.38 -18.64
N GLU A 784 -9.81 -22.50 -18.81
CA GLU A 784 -8.53 -22.71 -18.12
C GLU A 784 -7.42 -21.84 -18.73
N ILE A 785 -6.74 -21.08 -17.88
CA ILE A 785 -5.58 -20.28 -18.20
C ILE A 785 -4.36 -20.74 -17.40
N LYS A 786 -3.22 -20.83 -18.10
CA LYS A 786 -1.94 -21.28 -17.51
C LYS A 786 -0.99 -20.13 -17.23
N ASN A 787 -1.13 -19.04 -17.97
CA ASN A 787 -0.30 -17.86 -17.81
C ASN A 787 -1.06 -16.60 -18.24
N ILE A 788 -0.71 -15.47 -17.65
CA ILE A 788 -1.18 -14.15 -18.04
C ILE A 788 0.02 -13.21 -18.14
N SER A 789 0.11 -12.50 -19.25
CA SER A 789 1.25 -11.60 -19.51
C SER A 789 0.77 -10.24 -20.00
N ILE A 790 1.52 -9.20 -19.67
CA ILE A 790 1.29 -7.87 -20.21
C ILE A 790 1.72 -7.88 -21.67
N TYR A 791 0.89 -7.31 -22.55
CA TYR A 791 1.27 -7.06 -23.93
C TYR A 791 1.07 -5.59 -24.25
N ASP A 792 2.12 -4.96 -24.77
CA ASP A 792 2.02 -3.66 -25.40
C ASP A 792 1.77 -3.89 -26.89
N LYS A 793 0.72 -3.24 -27.42
CA LYS A 793 0.67 -3.06 -28.88
C LYS A 793 1.74 -2.01 -29.19
N ASN A 794 2.81 -2.42 -29.84
CA ASN A 794 3.49 -1.52 -30.77
C ASN A 794 2.47 -0.92 -31.73
#